data_AF-A0A6N2VAG7-F1
#
_entry.id   AF-A0A6N2VAG7-F1
#
_cell.length_a   1.000
_cell.length_b   1.000
_cell.length_c   1.000
_cell.angle_alpha   90.00
_cell.angle_beta   90.00
_cell.angle_gamma   90.00
#
_symmetry.space_group_name_H-M   'P 1'
#
loop_
_entity.id
_entity.type
_entity.pdbx_description
1 polymer ?
#
loop_
_entity_poly.entity_id
_entity_poly.type
_entity_poly.pdbx_seq_one_letter_code
_entity_poly.pdbx_strand_id
1 'polypeptide(L)'
;MRECVPAKEAELAQQHQLYEPMLYYGSNPKIAIDYISDIHLLHHAKYFDGDIQKCIKVIAKSLYKSQNELVQTSRNTGIQLFLGDISTDVNVTINFYKQYRLHFIYQQYKKFRKQIWDKNRILSFKKEQIQYKKRYDILLRYIEKVKVDIETSKSSISQYINYGKVIAPKGSLAQIENYLNSNYYKKRDLPNFVTNKILEIANLYEKLSLLNKTLFRLEGMLDTTCPDIPMCLSDFKYTHSLIGVIILGNHEYVGFSNVETALKFYKEKLEPLGYHILQNQVLELSNAIIYGGSGFAKYNTQFNANNLKNCDAMMGNRSYEIEQTTLFEKKYVKAKEYALKTGKCFICATHYPVKDCLDKFDREAIYFSGHTHQNERIRSSDKVVYADNQIGYHNKGNFNGMIQFKRATTDCVRNPYDDLPDGYYQTTQEDYMQFYEYIGEYIGEGKLIKKRCQNGKLYVIKSCNYYGFFILNNNGISIVNGGKTKKIALSQNIEWIYDNFNVVVQKYIKILEPLREMQVQISNQLKKMGFEGTIHGLIVDIDFYNHIMVNPIDGSITFYYSPVFGEVQKFESFYEQLNFMGHTSLLEESKSDIKNNILVVSEANKLIKVKDYTVSNELMTVSRTDGAYGVSRAVSPLQRIFTGHVLRDFDLGLMDSEDPSPRKRLKSWFGRIYGDYDLKDYLVVGDNLGDFVTLMGTNGKKSTVSVIKMKSVIQRKKACWITKDTSDTIQIIERNNMYDQKTAKIWLEAILHENKILEKH
;
A
#
# COMPACT_ATOMS: atom_id res chain seq x y z
N MET A 1 25.08 -23.44 17.64
CA MET A 1 23.76 -23.81 18.20
C MET A 1 23.83 -23.60 19.71
N ARG A 2 23.33 -22.46 20.20
CA ARG A 2 23.07 -22.24 21.63
C ARG A 2 21.56 -22.31 21.77
N GLU A 3 21.08 -23.29 22.51
CA GLU A 3 19.68 -23.44 22.89
C GLU A 3 19.26 -22.18 23.67
N CYS A 4 18.40 -21.38 23.06
CA CYS A 4 17.62 -20.37 23.77
C CYS A 4 16.61 -21.12 24.65
N VAL A 5 16.75 -21.01 25.97
CA VAL A 5 15.68 -21.40 26.89
C VAL A 5 14.51 -20.44 26.68
N PRO A 6 13.29 -20.95 26.39
CA PRO A 6 12.16 -20.15 25.94
C PRO A 6 11.49 -19.47 27.13
N ALA A 7 11.84 -18.20 27.36
CA ALA A 7 11.00 -17.34 28.18
C ALA A 7 9.73 -17.00 27.37
N LYS A 8 8.66 -17.77 27.61
CA LYS A 8 7.27 -17.44 27.25
C LYS A 8 6.99 -17.23 25.77
N GLU A 9 7.27 -18.22 24.93
CA GLU A 9 6.64 -18.32 23.60
C GLU A 9 5.10 -18.32 23.70
N ALA A 10 4.53 -18.82 24.80
CA ALA A 10 3.09 -18.93 25.00
C ALA A 10 2.37 -17.61 25.37
N GLU A 11 3.03 -16.61 25.97
CA GLU A 11 2.35 -15.36 26.39
C GLU A 11 2.40 -14.26 25.33
N LEU A 12 3.44 -14.21 24.49
CA LEU A 12 3.48 -13.28 23.35
C LEU A 12 2.75 -13.82 22.11
N ALA A 13 2.66 -15.14 21.95
CA ALA A 13 1.96 -15.77 20.82
C ALA A 13 0.42 -15.73 20.93
N GLN A 14 -0.15 -15.50 22.13
CA GLN A 14 -1.61 -15.45 22.30
C GLN A 14 -2.29 -14.20 21.71
N GLN A 15 -1.53 -13.20 21.23
CA GLN A 15 -2.08 -12.03 20.51
C GLN A 15 -2.08 -12.17 18.98
N HIS A 16 -1.74 -13.34 18.44
CA HIS A 16 -1.73 -13.57 16.99
C HIS A 16 -3.05 -14.12 16.46
N GLN A 17 -4.05 -13.25 16.43
CA GLN A 17 -5.08 -13.25 15.39
C GLN A 17 -5.02 -11.90 14.67
N LEU A 18 -3.86 -11.57 14.08
CA LEU A 18 -3.84 -10.50 13.08
C LEU A 18 -4.65 -11.02 11.89
N TYR A 19 -5.86 -10.49 11.80
CA TYR A 19 -6.91 -10.84 10.84
C TYR A 19 -7.60 -12.18 11.11
N GLU A 20 -8.40 -12.26 12.19
CA GLU A 20 -9.71 -12.91 11.95
C GLU A 20 -10.37 -12.13 10.81
N PRO A 21 -10.66 -12.78 9.67
CA PRO A 21 -11.37 -12.12 8.61
C PRO A 21 -12.66 -11.57 9.22
N MET A 22 -12.89 -10.26 9.09
CA MET A 22 -14.17 -9.68 9.50
C MET A 22 -15.28 -10.52 8.84
N LEU A 23 -16.42 -10.73 9.48
CA LEU A 23 -17.48 -11.67 9.04
C LEU A 23 -17.83 -11.61 7.55
N TYR A 24 -17.61 -10.46 6.89
CA TYR A 24 -17.85 -10.22 5.46
C TYR A 24 -16.63 -10.38 4.53
N TYR A 25 -15.42 -10.51 5.08
CA TYR A 25 -14.18 -10.77 4.38
C TYR A 25 -13.90 -12.26 4.35
N GLY A 26 -14.82 -13.07 3.82
CA GLY A 26 -14.72 -14.50 4.04
C GLY A 26 -15.46 -15.33 3.01
N SER A 27 -14.84 -15.46 1.84
CA SER A 27 -14.99 -16.48 0.80
C SER A 27 -15.46 -15.94 -0.55
N ASN A 28 -14.92 -16.54 -1.61
CA ASN A 28 -15.12 -16.17 -3.01
C ASN A 28 -16.59 -15.80 -3.35
N PRO A 29 -16.80 -14.88 -4.31
CA PRO A 29 -15.80 -14.29 -5.18
C PRO A 29 -15.15 -13.01 -4.61
N LYS A 30 -13.88 -12.81 -4.99
CA LYS A 30 -13.06 -11.64 -4.66
C LYS A 30 -13.69 -10.35 -5.18
N ILE A 31 -13.87 -9.37 -4.31
CA ILE A 31 -14.33 -8.03 -4.71
C ILE A 31 -13.09 -7.17 -4.97
N ALA A 32 -13.05 -6.54 -6.14
CA ALA A 32 -12.06 -5.54 -6.50
C ALA A 32 -12.78 -4.25 -6.88
N ILE A 33 -12.35 -3.14 -6.29
CA ILE A 33 -12.85 -1.80 -6.58
C ILE A 33 -11.68 -0.94 -7.01
N ASP A 34 -11.79 -0.38 -8.22
CA ASP A 34 -10.89 0.65 -8.74
C ASP A 34 -11.49 2.00 -8.39
N TYR A 35 -10.84 2.80 -7.55
CA TYR A 35 -11.44 4.02 -7.03
C TYR A 35 -10.54 5.25 -7.14
N ILE A 36 -11.18 6.40 -7.20
CA ILE A 36 -10.59 7.74 -7.11
C ILE A 36 -11.60 8.65 -6.43
N SER A 37 -11.15 9.51 -5.52
CA SER A 37 -12.09 10.29 -4.69
C SER A 37 -12.19 11.76 -5.06
N ASP A 38 -11.07 12.38 -5.41
CA ASP A 38 -10.97 13.81 -5.70
C ASP A 38 -10.02 13.98 -6.88
N ILE A 39 -10.35 14.89 -7.81
CA ILE A 39 -9.51 15.21 -8.99
C ILE A 39 -9.30 16.72 -9.14
N HIS A 40 -10.31 17.55 -8.89
CA HIS A 40 -10.27 19.00 -9.04
C HIS A 40 -9.58 19.48 -10.34
N LEU A 41 -10.09 19.07 -11.50
CA LEU A 41 -9.49 19.30 -12.83
C LEU A 41 -9.09 20.76 -13.10
N LEU A 42 -9.85 21.73 -12.58
CA LEU A 42 -9.52 23.16 -12.70
C LEU A 42 -8.15 23.50 -12.09
N HIS A 43 -7.76 22.84 -11.00
CA HIS A 43 -6.44 23.01 -10.38
C HIS A 43 -5.30 22.36 -11.18
N HIS A 44 -5.63 21.41 -12.05
CA HIS A 44 -4.67 20.73 -12.90
C HIS A 44 -4.44 21.45 -14.24
N ALA A 45 -5.39 22.28 -14.71
CA ALA A 45 -5.29 22.98 -16.00
C ALA A 45 -3.98 23.78 -16.17
N LYS A 46 -3.43 24.35 -15.09
CA LYS A 46 -2.16 25.07 -15.10
C LYS A 46 -0.94 24.22 -15.54
N TYR A 47 -1.00 22.89 -15.37
CA TYR A 47 0.04 21.97 -15.84
C TYR A 47 -0.12 21.58 -17.31
N PHE A 48 -1.16 22.11 -17.97
CA PHE A 48 -1.48 21.89 -19.38
C PHE A 48 -1.65 23.24 -20.09
N ASP A 49 -0.79 24.21 -19.79
CA ASP A 49 -0.78 25.53 -20.44
C ASP A 49 -2.09 26.33 -20.24
N GLY A 50 -2.86 26.02 -19.17
CA GLY A 50 -4.18 26.58 -18.93
C GLY A 50 -5.30 25.95 -19.77
N ASP A 51 -4.99 24.98 -20.64
CA ASP A 51 -5.97 24.31 -21.50
C ASP A 51 -6.69 23.18 -20.74
N ILE A 52 -7.90 23.49 -20.30
CA ILE A 52 -8.78 22.53 -19.60
C ILE A 52 -9.19 21.35 -20.49
N GLN A 53 -9.31 21.52 -21.80
CA GLN A 53 -9.69 20.43 -22.71
C GLN A 53 -8.53 19.46 -22.91
N LYS A 54 -7.30 19.96 -23.03
CA LYS A 54 -6.08 19.16 -23.02
C LYS A 54 -5.93 18.42 -21.68
N CYS A 55 -6.17 19.11 -20.56
CA CYS A 55 -6.17 18.52 -19.22
C CYS A 55 -7.14 17.33 -19.11
N ILE A 56 -8.42 17.53 -19.48
CA ILE A 56 -9.45 16.48 -19.51
C ILE A 56 -9.02 15.29 -20.35
N LYS A 57 -8.55 15.53 -21.59
CA LYS A 57 -8.11 14.46 -22.51
C LYS A 57 -6.97 13.63 -21.94
N VAL A 58 -5.97 14.27 -21.33
CA VAL A 58 -4.81 13.57 -20.78
C VAL A 58 -5.19 12.79 -19.52
N ILE A 59 -5.92 13.40 -18.59
CA ILE A 59 -6.30 12.76 -17.32
C ILE A 59 -7.27 11.60 -17.54
N ALA A 60 -8.30 11.78 -18.38
CA ALA A 60 -9.24 10.71 -18.70
C ALA A 60 -8.54 9.51 -19.37
N LYS A 61 -7.59 9.79 -20.28
CA LYS A 61 -6.76 8.75 -20.92
C LYS A 61 -5.85 8.04 -19.91
N SER A 62 -5.26 8.77 -18.97
CA SER A 62 -4.41 8.22 -17.91
C SER A 62 -5.19 7.26 -17.02
N LEU A 63 -6.35 7.69 -16.52
CA LEU A 63 -7.24 6.85 -15.72
C LEU A 63 -7.67 5.59 -16.48
N TYR A 64 -8.08 5.74 -17.75
CA TYR A 64 -8.50 4.61 -18.58
C TYR A 64 -7.38 3.59 -18.78
N LYS A 65 -6.14 4.05 -19.01
CA LYS A 65 -4.99 3.15 -19.14
C LYS A 65 -4.69 2.40 -17.85
N SER A 66 -4.72 3.08 -16.70
CA SER A 66 -4.46 2.45 -15.41
C SER A 66 -5.40 1.28 -15.12
N GLN A 67 -6.67 1.41 -15.51
CA GLN A 67 -7.64 0.34 -15.38
C GLN A 67 -7.30 -0.89 -16.24
N ASN A 68 -6.82 -0.70 -17.48
CA ASN A 68 -6.44 -1.81 -18.34
C ASN A 68 -5.22 -2.58 -17.81
N GLU A 69 -4.23 -1.87 -17.25
CA GLU A 69 -3.05 -2.48 -16.61
C GLU A 69 -3.45 -3.31 -15.39
N LEU A 70 -4.36 -2.77 -14.58
CA LEU A 70 -4.92 -3.46 -13.43
C LEU A 70 -5.75 -4.70 -13.84
N VAL A 71 -6.53 -4.65 -14.92
CA VAL A 71 -7.28 -5.83 -15.43
C VAL A 71 -6.36 -6.89 -16.04
N GLN A 72 -5.22 -6.53 -16.62
CA GLN A 72 -4.26 -7.54 -17.13
C GLN A 72 -3.57 -8.32 -16.01
N THR A 73 -3.40 -7.69 -14.85
CA THR A 73 -2.72 -8.29 -13.68
C THR A 73 -3.68 -9.07 -12.79
N SER A 74 -4.99 -8.79 -12.82
CA SER A 74 -6.02 -9.51 -12.07
C SER A 74 -7.05 -10.16 -13.00
N ARG A 75 -7.36 -11.44 -12.84
CA ARG A 75 -8.40 -12.14 -13.63
C ARG A 75 -9.84 -11.63 -13.41
N ASN A 76 -10.06 -10.49 -12.72
CA ASN A 76 -11.38 -9.96 -12.40
C ASN A 76 -11.52 -8.48 -12.85
N THR A 77 -12.64 -8.13 -13.48
CA THR A 77 -12.97 -6.74 -13.83
C THR A 77 -13.56 -6.06 -12.60
N GLY A 78 -12.76 -5.28 -11.87
CA GLY A 78 -13.23 -4.51 -10.72
C GLY A 78 -14.22 -3.40 -11.12
N ILE A 79 -15.04 -2.97 -10.17
CA ILE A 79 -15.96 -1.83 -10.34
C ILE A 79 -15.19 -0.53 -10.20
N GLN A 80 -15.48 0.43 -11.08
CA GLN A 80 -14.90 1.76 -10.98
C GLN A 80 -15.76 2.65 -10.08
N LEU A 81 -15.14 3.34 -9.13
CA LEU A 81 -15.80 4.20 -8.17
C LEU A 81 -15.18 5.60 -8.21
N PHE A 82 -15.98 6.60 -8.58
CA PHE A 82 -15.60 8.01 -8.53
C PHE A 82 -16.30 8.64 -7.33
N LEU A 83 -15.57 9.16 -6.35
CA LEU A 83 -16.15 9.68 -5.10
C LEU A 83 -16.37 11.20 -5.11
N GLY A 84 -16.33 11.84 -6.28
CA GLY A 84 -16.71 13.24 -6.46
C GLY A 84 -15.54 14.18 -6.71
N ASP A 85 -15.79 15.47 -6.53
CA ASP A 85 -14.84 16.56 -6.64
C ASP A 85 -13.96 16.49 -7.89
N ILE A 86 -14.59 16.26 -9.05
CA ILE A 86 -13.88 16.37 -10.33
C ILE A 86 -13.75 17.83 -10.72
N SER A 87 -14.77 18.66 -10.50
CA SER A 87 -14.73 20.10 -10.83
C SER A 87 -15.92 20.88 -10.27
N THR A 88 -15.67 22.13 -9.85
CA THR A 88 -16.73 23.11 -9.53
C THR A 88 -17.51 23.57 -10.77
N ASP A 89 -16.91 23.47 -11.96
CA ASP A 89 -17.59 23.76 -13.23
C ASP A 89 -18.28 22.49 -13.75
N VAL A 90 -19.61 22.54 -13.83
CA VAL A 90 -20.47 21.47 -14.32
C VAL A 90 -20.10 20.98 -15.72
N ASN A 91 -19.72 21.88 -16.65
CA ASN A 91 -19.37 21.53 -18.01
C ASN A 91 -18.06 20.76 -18.06
N VAL A 92 -17.10 21.11 -17.21
CA VAL A 92 -15.83 20.38 -17.06
C VAL A 92 -16.09 18.97 -16.56
N THR A 93 -16.97 18.79 -15.55
CA THR A 93 -17.37 17.47 -15.04
C THR A 93 -18.00 16.61 -16.12
N ILE A 94 -18.99 17.14 -16.84
CA ILE A 94 -19.64 16.39 -17.93
C ILE A 94 -18.65 16.04 -19.05
N ASN A 95 -17.79 16.98 -19.45
CA ASN A 95 -16.80 16.74 -20.51
C ASN A 95 -15.77 15.69 -20.10
N PHE A 96 -15.36 15.66 -18.83
CA PHE A 96 -14.49 14.62 -18.30
C PHE A 96 -15.10 13.22 -18.45
N TYR A 97 -16.31 13.01 -17.97
CA TYR A 97 -16.96 11.70 -18.05
C TYR A 97 -17.28 11.27 -19.49
N LYS A 98 -17.63 12.21 -20.38
CA LYS A 98 -17.75 11.94 -21.82
C LYS A 98 -16.42 11.50 -22.42
N GLN A 99 -15.35 12.23 -22.13
CA GLN A 99 -14.01 11.90 -22.64
C GLN A 99 -13.52 10.55 -22.12
N TYR A 100 -13.81 10.22 -20.86
CA TYR A 100 -13.50 8.91 -20.29
C TYR A 100 -14.27 7.78 -21.01
N ARG A 101 -15.59 7.95 -21.22
CA ARG A 101 -16.43 7.00 -21.99
C ARG A 101 -15.91 6.77 -23.40
N LEU A 102 -15.44 7.82 -24.08
CA LEU A 102 -14.93 7.73 -25.45
C LEU A 102 -13.80 6.70 -25.58
N HIS A 103 -12.98 6.51 -24.54
CA HIS A 103 -11.92 5.49 -24.58
C HIS A 103 -12.46 4.05 -24.64
N PHE A 104 -13.57 3.75 -23.95
CA PHE A 104 -14.26 2.45 -24.04
C PHE A 104 -14.92 2.26 -25.41
N ILE A 105 -15.63 3.29 -25.89
CA ILE A 105 -16.28 3.27 -27.21
C ILE A 105 -15.24 3.06 -28.31
N TYR A 106 -14.09 3.72 -28.21
CA TYR A 106 -13.03 3.64 -29.22
C TYR A 106 -12.43 2.23 -29.35
N GLN A 107 -12.35 1.45 -28.27
CA GLN A 107 -11.93 0.04 -28.38
C GLN A 107 -12.96 -0.82 -29.09
N GLN A 108 -14.25 -0.63 -28.82
CA GLN A 108 -15.33 -1.32 -29.53
C GLN A 108 -15.31 -0.93 -31.02
N TYR A 109 -15.13 0.36 -31.30
CA TYR A 109 -14.99 0.88 -32.66
C TYR A 109 -13.79 0.27 -33.39
N LYS A 110 -12.62 0.14 -32.75
CA LYS A 110 -11.45 -0.52 -33.34
C LYS A 110 -11.72 -1.98 -33.71
N LYS A 111 -12.43 -2.72 -32.84
CA LYS A 111 -12.81 -4.12 -33.11
C LYS A 111 -13.78 -4.20 -34.29
N PHE A 112 -14.81 -3.36 -34.28
CA PHE A 112 -15.78 -3.25 -35.37
C PHE A 112 -15.11 -2.90 -36.70
N ARG A 113 -14.23 -1.89 -36.71
CA ARG A 113 -13.52 -1.45 -37.92
C ARG A 113 -12.70 -2.57 -38.57
N LYS A 114 -12.13 -3.49 -37.79
CA LYS A 114 -11.41 -4.67 -38.34
C LYS A 114 -12.35 -5.67 -39.02
N GLN A 115 -13.59 -5.74 -38.58
CA GLN A 115 -14.62 -6.62 -39.11
C GLN A 115 -15.30 -6.07 -40.36
N ILE A 116 -15.10 -4.79 -40.71
CA ILE A 116 -15.74 -4.16 -41.87
C ILE A 116 -15.36 -4.89 -43.17
N TRP A 117 -16.41 -5.31 -43.88
CA TRP A 117 -16.37 -5.79 -45.25
C TRP A 117 -16.92 -4.71 -46.17
N ASP A 118 -16.03 -3.84 -46.65
CA ASP A 118 -16.42 -2.87 -47.66
C ASP A 118 -16.64 -3.54 -49.03
N LYS A 119 -17.29 -2.80 -49.95
CA LYS A 119 -17.64 -3.29 -51.29
C LYS A 119 -16.42 -3.80 -52.08
N ASN A 120 -15.27 -3.15 -51.93
CA ASN A 120 -14.04 -3.51 -52.66
C ASN A 120 -13.43 -4.80 -52.10
N ARG A 121 -13.43 -4.97 -50.78
CA ARG A 121 -12.98 -6.17 -50.08
C ARG A 121 -13.85 -7.38 -50.42
N ILE A 122 -15.18 -7.22 -50.44
CA ILE A 122 -16.11 -8.26 -50.89
C ILE A 122 -15.80 -8.67 -52.34
N LEU A 123 -15.61 -7.68 -53.23
CA LEU A 123 -15.30 -7.95 -54.63
C LEU A 123 -13.95 -8.65 -54.82
N SER A 124 -12.91 -8.23 -54.10
CA SER A 124 -11.59 -8.87 -54.11
C SER A 124 -11.66 -10.32 -53.64
N PHE A 125 -12.37 -10.56 -52.54
CA PHE A 125 -12.57 -11.89 -51.98
C PHE A 125 -13.30 -12.83 -52.95
N LYS A 126 -14.37 -12.35 -53.60
CA LYS A 126 -15.07 -13.13 -54.65
C LYS A 126 -14.14 -13.48 -55.83
N LYS A 127 -13.26 -12.56 -56.24
CA LYS A 127 -12.25 -12.83 -57.29
C LYS A 127 -11.22 -13.87 -56.84
N GLU A 128 -10.76 -13.79 -55.60
CA GLU A 128 -9.82 -14.76 -55.01
C GLU A 128 -10.45 -16.16 -54.90
N GLN A 129 -11.70 -16.28 -54.46
CA GLN A 129 -12.42 -17.57 -54.45
C GLN A 129 -12.47 -18.23 -55.82
N ILE A 130 -12.71 -17.46 -56.90
CA ILE A 130 -12.67 -17.99 -58.27
C ILE A 130 -11.27 -18.53 -58.61
N GLN A 131 -10.20 -17.83 -58.19
CA GLN A 131 -8.83 -18.28 -58.42
C GLN A 131 -8.49 -19.53 -57.60
N TYR A 132 -8.91 -19.60 -56.35
CA TYR A 132 -8.73 -20.78 -55.50
C TYR A 132 -9.47 -21.98 -56.07
N LYS A 133 -10.70 -21.80 -56.58
CA LYS A 133 -11.47 -22.87 -57.21
C LYS A 133 -10.76 -23.43 -58.44
N LYS A 134 -10.24 -22.55 -59.30
CA LYS A 134 -9.42 -22.96 -60.46
C LYS A 134 -8.19 -23.77 -60.04
N ARG A 135 -7.45 -23.32 -59.02
CA ARG A 135 -6.27 -24.04 -58.51
C ARG A 135 -6.64 -25.39 -57.91
N TYR A 136 -7.74 -25.45 -57.15
CA TYR A 136 -8.28 -26.66 -56.56
C TYR A 136 -8.62 -27.71 -57.65
N ASP A 137 -9.35 -27.32 -58.70
CA ASP A 137 -9.73 -28.23 -59.78
C ASP A 137 -8.52 -28.71 -60.61
N ILE A 138 -7.48 -27.88 -60.77
CA ILE A 138 -6.21 -28.30 -61.39
C ILE A 138 -5.47 -29.31 -60.50
N LEU A 139 -5.38 -29.02 -59.20
CA LEU A 139 -4.66 -29.86 -58.25
C LEU A 139 -5.31 -31.23 -58.09
N LEU A 140 -6.64 -31.29 -58.03
CA LEU A 140 -7.40 -32.55 -58.03
C LEU A 140 -7.05 -33.43 -59.24
N ARG A 141 -7.06 -32.87 -60.44
CA ARG A 141 -6.70 -33.61 -61.67
C ARG A 141 -5.26 -34.12 -61.61
N TYR A 142 -4.35 -33.33 -61.05
CA TYR A 142 -2.95 -33.74 -60.91
C TYR A 142 -2.77 -34.86 -59.87
N ILE A 143 -3.49 -34.79 -58.75
CA ILE A 143 -3.51 -35.84 -57.73
C ILE A 143 -4.00 -37.16 -58.32
N GLU A 144 -5.09 -37.14 -59.10
CA GLU A 144 -5.60 -38.34 -59.77
C GLU A 144 -4.58 -38.93 -60.75
N LYS A 145 -3.88 -38.08 -61.52
CA LYS A 145 -2.77 -38.55 -62.37
C LYS A 145 -1.67 -39.26 -61.58
N VAL A 146 -1.23 -38.68 -60.45
CA VAL A 146 -0.18 -39.28 -59.61
C VAL A 146 -0.64 -40.61 -59.01
N LYS A 147 -1.92 -40.73 -58.60
CA LYS A 147 -2.48 -42.01 -58.13
C LYS A 147 -2.45 -43.08 -59.23
N VAL A 148 -2.81 -42.72 -60.46
CA VAL A 148 -2.70 -43.63 -61.61
C VAL A 148 -1.24 -44.07 -61.82
N ASP A 149 -0.29 -43.14 -61.82
CA ASP A 149 1.14 -43.45 -61.99
C ASP A 149 1.67 -44.42 -60.90
N ILE A 150 1.19 -44.26 -59.66
CA ILE A 150 1.48 -45.19 -58.55
C ILE A 150 0.95 -46.59 -58.85
N GLU A 151 -0.32 -46.73 -59.23
CA GLU A 151 -0.94 -48.04 -59.49
C GLU A 151 -0.34 -48.74 -60.72
N THR A 152 -0.02 -47.98 -61.78
CA THR A 152 0.72 -48.50 -62.94
C THR A 152 2.11 -49.01 -62.53
N SER A 153 2.84 -48.23 -61.73
CA SER A 153 4.18 -48.62 -61.26
C SER A 153 4.13 -49.84 -60.34
N LYS A 154 3.14 -49.93 -59.44
CA LYS A 154 2.92 -51.13 -58.61
C LYS A 154 2.63 -52.36 -59.46
N SER A 155 1.78 -52.22 -60.47
CA SER A 155 1.41 -53.32 -61.36
C SER A 155 2.64 -53.89 -62.08
N SER A 156 3.56 -53.02 -62.52
CA SER A 156 4.81 -53.43 -63.20
C SER A 156 5.75 -54.30 -62.38
N ILE A 157 5.69 -54.21 -61.04
CA ILE A 157 6.52 -55.02 -60.13
C ILE A 157 5.73 -56.11 -59.38
N SER A 158 4.41 -56.18 -59.57
CA SER A 158 3.50 -57.02 -58.78
C SER A 158 3.81 -58.52 -58.84
N GLN A 159 4.35 -59.00 -59.97
CA GLN A 159 4.80 -60.38 -60.15
C GLN A 159 6.03 -60.74 -59.30
N TYR A 160 6.83 -59.73 -58.90
CA TYR A 160 8.04 -59.93 -58.08
C TYR A 160 7.76 -59.66 -56.60
N ILE A 161 6.99 -58.62 -56.31
CA ILE A 161 6.74 -58.18 -54.93
C ILE A 161 5.43 -57.40 -54.81
N ASN A 162 4.64 -57.75 -53.80
CA ASN A 162 3.44 -57.00 -53.48
C ASN A 162 3.81 -55.73 -52.69
N TYR A 163 3.83 -54.58 -53.35
CA TYR A 163 4.20 -53.31 -52.72
C TYR A 163 3.34 -53.00 -51.49
N GLY A 164 2.01 -53.15 -51.59
CA GLY A 164 1.08 -52.81 -50.51
C GLY A 164 1.25 -53.67 -49.25
N LYS A 165 1.58 -54.96 -49.41
CA LYS A 165 1.77 -55.87 -48.27
C LYS A 165 3.19 -55.90 -47.72
N VAL A 166 4.20 -55.70 -48.57
CA VAL A 166 5.60 -55.94 -48.20
C VAL A 166 6.37 -54.63 -47.99
N ILE A 167 6.11 -53.63 -48.82
CA ILE A 167 6.88 -52.38 -48.85
C ILE A 167 6.17 -51.25 -48.11
N ALA A 168 4.90 -51.00 -48.39
CA ALA A 168 4.13 -49.92 -47.78
C ALA A 168 4.16 -49.94 -46.24
N PRO A 169 4.12 -51.10 -45.55
CA PRO A 169 4.19 -51.14 -44.08
C PRO A 169 5.54 -50.69 -43.51
N LYS A 170 6.58 -50.51 -44.34
CA LYS A 170 7.88 -49.99 -43.88
C LYS A 170 7.85 -48.50 -43.56
N GLY A 171 6.83 -47.78 -44.04
CA GLY A 171 6.60 -46.38 -43.70
C GLY A 171 7.19 -45.42 -44.72
N SER A 172 7.96 -44.42 -44.24
CA SER A 172 8.47 -43.32 -45.06
C SER A 172 9.49 -43.77 -46.12
N LEU A 173 9.79 -42.89 -47.08
CA LEU A 173 10.82 -43.16 -48.10
C LEU A 173 12.15 -43.57 -47.47
N ALA A 174 12.60 -42.86 -46.43
CA ALA A 174 13.85 -43.18 -45.72
C ALA A 174 13.80 -44.57 -45.04
N GLN A 175 12.66 -44.97 -44.50
CA GLN A 175 12.51 -46.30 -43.90
C GLN A 175 12.47 -47.40 -44.96
N ILE A 176 11.86 -47.12 -46.12
CA ILE A 176 11.88 -48.00 -47.29
C ILE A 176 13.32 -48.13 -47.81
N GLU A 177 14.08 -47.04 -47.96
CA GLU A 177 15.49 -47.06 -48.36
C GLU A 177 16.34 -47.91 -47.40
N ASN A 178 16.18 -47.73 -46.10
CA ASN A 178 16.86 -48.55 -45.09
C ASN A 178 16.48 -50.03 -45.20
N TYR A 179 15.20 -50.33 -45.45
CA TYR A 179 14.74 -51.69 -45.67
C TYR A 179 15.37 -52.31 -46.93
N LEU A 180 15.44 -51.57 -48.04
CA LEU A 180 16.07 -52.02 -49.28
C LEU A 180 17.57 -52.30 -49.12
N ASN A 181 18.25 -51.54 -48.26
CA ASN A 181 19.67 -51.74 -47.94
C ASN A 181 19.93 -52.90 -46.97
N SER A 182 18.89 -53.40 -46.30
CA SER A 182 19.01 -54.45 -45.28
C SER A 182 19.35 -55.83 -45.88
N ASN A 183 20.02 -56.67 -45.09
CA ASN A 183 20.29 -58.06 -45.44
C ASN A 183 19.00 -58.86 -45.67
N TYR A 184 17.87 -58.44 -45.08
CA TYR A 184 16.58 -59.11 -45.25
C TYR A 184 16.01 -58.90 -46.66
N TYR A 185 16.12 -57.69 -47.22
CA TYR A 185 15.70 -57.44 -48.59
C TYR A 185 16.68 -58.06 -49.60
N LYS A 186 17.99 -57.95 -49.37
CA LYS A 186 19.02 -58.55 -50.23
C LYS A 186 18.89 -60.06 -50.39
N LYS A 187 18.46 -60.78 -49.35
CA LYS A 187 18.16 -62.23 -49.39
C LYS A 187 17.03 -62.63 -50.34
N ARG A 188 16.20 -61.68 -50.81
CA ARG A 188 15.09 -61.95 -51.74
C ARG A 188 15.54 -62.06 -53.20
N ASP A 189 16.78 -61.68 -53.50
CA ASP A 189 17.41 -61.81 -54.83
C ASP A 189 16.53 -61.30 -55.99
N LEU A 190 15.99 -60.08 -55.84
CA LEU A 190 15.11 -59.46 -56.83
C LEU A 190 15.91 -58.66 -57.87
N PRO A 191 15.44 -58.57 -59.13
CA PRO A 191 16.09 -57.77 -60.16
C PRO A 191 16.25 -56.29 -59.75
N ASN A 192 17.39 -55.67 -60.10
CA ASN A 192 17.70 -54.28 -59.74
C ASN A 192 16.61 -53.27 -60.14
N PHE A 193 15.91 -53.49 -61.25
CA PHE A 193 14.84 -52.59 -61.70
C PHE A 193 13.64 -52.56 -60.71
N VAL A 194 13.39 -53.65 -59.97
CA VAL A 194 12.31 -53.75 -58.98
C VAL A 194 12.60 -52.81 -57.81
N THR A 195 13.86 -52.77 -57.34
CA THR A 195 14.32 -51.85 -56.29
C THR A 195 14.16 -50.40 -56.71
N ASN A 196 14.53 -50.06 -57.95
CA ASN A 196 14.36 -48.70 -58.49
C ASN A 196 12.88 -48.30 -58.57
N LYS A 197 12.01 -49.21 -59.03
CA LYS A 197 10.56 -48.99 -59.09
C LYS A 197 9.93 -48.86 -57.71
N ILE A 198 10.43 -49.57 -56.69
CA ILE A 198 9.99 -49.39 -55.31
C ILE A 198 10.28 -47.96 -54.81
N LEU A 199 11.48 -47.45 -55.07
CA LEU A 199 11.86 -46.08 -54.71
C LEU A 199 11.05 -45.05 -55.46
N GLU A 200 10.76 -45.27 -56.75
CA GLU A 200 9.88 -44.42 -57.55
C GLU A 200 8.46 -44.34 -56.97
N ILE A 201 7.87 -45.49 -56.62
CA ILE A 201 6.54 -45.55 -55.99
C ILE A 201 6.55 -44.84 -54.63
N ALA A 202 7.58 -45.04 -53.82
CA ALA A 202 7.72 -44.39 -52.52
C ALA A 202 7.81 -42.85 -52.66
N ASN A 203 8.59 -42.36 -53.63
CA ASN A 203 8.67 -40.93 -53.96
C ASN A 203 7.32 -40.37 -54.45
N LEU A 204 6.59 -41.11 -55.29
CA LEU A 204 5.25 -40.70 -55.74
C LEU A 204 4.26 -40.63 -54.56
N TYR A 205 4.36 -41.52 -53.58
CA TYR A 205 3.56 -41.47 -52.35
C TYR A 205 3.86 -40.24 -51.48
N GLU A 206 5.13 -39.87 -51.32
CA GLU A 206 5.49 -38.63 -50.62
C GLU A 206 4.96 -37.39 -51.35
N LYS A 207 5.09 -37.37 -52.67
CA LYS A 207 4.54 -36.31 -53.53
C LYS A 207 3.02 -36.22 -53.38
N LEU A 208 2.31 -37.35 -53.42
CA LEU A 208 0.86 -37.42 -53.22
C LEU A 208 0.46 -36.86 -51.85
N SER A 209 1.21 -37.17 -50.80
CA SER A 209 0.99 -36.62 -49.45
C SER A 209 1.12 -35.09 -49.42
N LEU A 210 2.13 -34.53 -50.07
CA LEU A 210 2.32 -33.07 -50.16
C LEU A 210 1.20 -32.38 -50.97
N LEU A 211 0.76 -33.00 -52.06
CA LEU A 211 -0.34 -32.48 -52.88
C LEU A 211 -1.66 -32.50 -52.10
N ASN A 212 -1.97 -33.58 -51.37
CA ASN A 212 -3.16 -33.67 -50.52
C ASN A 212 -3.16 -32.62 -49.40
N LYS A 213 -2.01 -32.35 -48.77
CA LYS A 213 -1.88 -31.24 -47.80
C LYS A 213 -2.18 -29.88 -48.43
N THR A 214 -1.76 -29.67 -49.67
CA THR A 214 -2.02 -28.44 -50.41
C THR A 214 -3.50 -28.32 -50.79
N LEU A 215 -4.12 -29.44 -51.18
CA LEU A 215 -5.55 -29.52 -51.47
C LEU A 215 -6.40 -29.16 -50.25
N PHE A 216 -6.10 -29.75 -49.09
CA PHE A 216 -6.78 -29.45 -47.84
C PHE A 216 -6.72 -27.96 -47.44
N ARG A 217 -5.58 -27.29 -47.71
CA ARG A 217 -5.46 -25.83 -47.48
C ARG A 217 -6.37 -25.03 -48.42
N LEU A 218 -6.52 -25.45 -49.67
CA LEU A 218 -7.41 -24.80 -50.64
C LEU A 218 -8.89 -25.04 -50.30
N GLU A 219 -9.25 -26.21 -49.79
CA GLU A 219 -10.61 -26.50 -49.28
C GLU A 219 -10.98 -25.52 -48.17
N GLY A 220 -10.12 -25.36 -47.15
CA GLY A 220 -10.38 -24.39 -46.08
C GLY A 220 -10.51 -22.94 -46.55
N MET A 221 -9.82 -22.55 -47.62
CA MET A 221 -9.98 -21.22 -48.24
C MET A 221 -11.31 -21.07 -48.99
N LEU A 222 -11.78 -22.14 -49.63
CA LEU A 222 -13.07 -22.17 -50.35
C LEU A 222 -14.27 -22.21 -49.39
N ASP A 223 -14.11 -22.88 -48.24
CA ASP A 223 -15.14 -22.95 -47.20
C ASP A 223 -15.31 -21.64 -46.42
N THR A 224 -14.38 -20.69 -46.57
CA THR A 224 -14.48 -19.38 -45.93
C THR A 224 -15.59 -18.55 -46.58
N THR A 225 -16.55 -18.11 -45.78
CA THR A 225 -17.69 -17.29 -46.24
C THR A 225 -17.42 -15.79 -46.10
N CYS A 226 -18.08 -15.01 -46.95
CA CYS A 226 -18.11 -13.54 -46.91
C CYS A 226 -19.55 -13.08 -46.68
N PRO A 227 -19.79 -12.00 -45.92
CA PRO A 227 -21.13 -11.44 -45.78
C PRO A 227 -21.67 -10.89 -47.11
N ASP A 228 -22.99 -11.01 -47.32
CA ASP A 228 -23.66 -10.57 -48.55
C ASP A 228 -23.86 -9.05 -48.62
N ILE A 229 -23.96 -8.39 -47.46
CA ILE A 229 -24.21 -6.96 -47.35
C ILE A 229 -22.94 -6.24 -46.87
N PRO A 230 -22.49 -5.18 -47.56
CA PRO A 230 -21.38 -4.36 -47.11
C PRO A 230 -21.71 -3.68 -45.78
N MET A 231 -20.79 -3.77 -44.82
CA MET A 231 -20.90 -3.01 -43.58
C MET A 231 -20.19 -1.66 -43.74
N CYS A 232 -20.76 -0.60 -43.17
CA CYS A 232 -20.19 0.74 -43.22
C CYS A 232 -19.94 1.31 -41.81
N LEU A 233 -19.21 2.42 -41.74
CA LEU A 233 -18.85 3.03 -40.45
C LEU A 233 -20.07 3.52 -39.67
N SER A 234 -21.14 3.94 -40.35
CA SER A 234 -22.39 4.38 -39.71
C SER A 234 -23.17 3.25 -39.04
N ASP A 235 -22.85 1.99 -39.34
CA ASP A 235 -23.47 0.84 -38.66
C ASP A 235 -22.88 0.60 -37.27
N PHE A 236 -21.82 1.33 -36.88
CA PHE A 236 -21.22 1.17 -35.58
C PHE A 236 -22.18 1.59 -34.46
N LYS A 237 -22.60 0.61 -33.67
CA LYS A 237 -23.29 0.80 -32.39
C LYS A 237 -22.40 0.27 -31.28
N TYR A 238 -22.31 1.01 -30.18
CA TYR A 238 -21.58 0.57 -29.00
C TYR A 238 -22.54 -0.01 -27.96
N THR A 239 -22.02 -0.94 -27.15
CA THR A 239 -22.78 -1.55 -26.05
C THR A 239 -22.83 -0.62 -24.84
N HIS A 240 -24.03 -0.45 -24.28
CA HIS A 240 -24.24 0.29 -23.03
C HIS A 240 -23.97 -0.66 -21.85
N SER A 241 -22.70 -0.76 -21.45
CA SER A 241 -22.30 -1.42 -20.21
C SER A 241 -22.07 -0.40 -19.11
N LEU A 242 -22.32 -0.81 -17.85
CA LEU A 242 -21.87 -0.08 -16.68
C LEU A 242 -20.36 0.12 -16.75
N ILE A 243 -19.90 1.36 -16.62
CA ILE A 243 -18.48 1.72 -16.57
C ILE A 243 -18.04 1.90 -15.13
N GLY A 244 -18.85 2.62 -14.36
CA GLY A 244 -18.50 3.00 -13.01
C GLY A 244 -19.66 3.64 -12.26
N VAL A 245 -19.48 3.71 -10.95
CA VAL A 245 -20.38 4.32 -9.99
C VAL A 245 -19.83 5.70 -9.64
N ILE A 246 -20.70 6.70 -9.58
CA ILE A 246 -20.36 8.08 -9.24
C ILE A 246 -21.08 8.46 -7.96
N ILE A 247 -20.30 8.97 -7.00
CA ILE A 247 -20.77 9.77 -5.87
C ILE A 247 -20.42 11.22 -6.19
N LEU A 248 -21.35 12.14 -5.95
CA LEU A 248 -21.10 13.57 -6.17
C LEU A 248 -20.39 14.15 -4.94
N GLY A 249 -19.37 14.98 -5.19
CA GLY A 249 -18.70 15.77 -4.17
C GLY A 249 -19.34 17.14 -3.99
N ASN A 250 -18.91 17.88 -2.98
CA ASN A 250 -19.51 19.19 -2.70
C ASN A 250 -19.28 20.19 -3.84
N HIS A 251 -18.22 20.02 -4.63
CA HIS A 251 -17.96 20.84 -5.80
C HIS A 251 -18.97 20.63 -6.94
N GLU A 252 -19.51 19.42 -7.12
CA GLU A 252 -20.54 19.17 -8.15
C GLU A 252 -21.89 19.80 -7.82
N TYR A 253 -22.15 20.15 -6.55
CA TYR A 253 -23.39 20.82 -6.16
C TYR A 253 -23.38 22.33 -6.36
N VAL A 254 -22.21 22.93 -6.62
CA VAL A 254 -22.08 24.39 -6.77
C VAL A 254 -22.83 24.87 -8.02
N GLY A 255 -23.64 25.92 -7.86
CA GLY A 255 -24.45 26.50 -8.94
C GLY A 255 -25.81 25.83 -9.16
N PHE A 256 -26.17 24.85 -8.32
CA PHE A 256 -27.51 24.28 -8.26
C PHE A 256 -28.29 24.83 -7.06
N SER A 257 -29.61 24.91 -7.18
CA SER A 257 -30.45 25.43 -6.11
C SER A 257 -30.50 24.51 -4.89
N ASN A 258 -30.45 23.19 -5.10
CA ASN A 258 -30.47 22.18 -4.03
C ASN A 258 -29.89 20.84 -4.50
N VAL A 259 -29.75 19.88 -3.56
CA VAL A 259 -29.19 18.54 -3.83
C VAL A 259 -29.97 17.77 -4.90
N GLU A 260 -31.30 17.88 -4.91
CA GLU A 260 -32.18 17.15 -5.83
C GLU A 260 -32.02 17.62 -7.28
N THR A 261 -31.95 18.93 -7.50
CA THR A 261 -31.76 19.52 -8.84
C THR A 261 -30.42 19.14 -9.45
N ALA A 262 -29.34 19.17 -8.66
CA ALA A 262 -28.03 18.68 -9.09
C ALA A 262 -28.09 17.19 -9.47
N LEU A 263 -28.67 16.36 -8.59
CA LEU A 263 -28.78 14.92 -8.82
C LEU A 263 -29.53 14.60 -10.10
N LYS A 264 -30.68 15.26 -10.33
CA LYS A 264 -31.47 15.11 -11.55
C LYS A 264 -30.64 15.45 -12.79
N PHE A 265 -29.96 16.59 -12.77
CA PHE A 265 -29.12 17.02 -13.89
C PHE A 265 -28.01 16.01 -14.21
N TYR A 266 -27.24 15.57 -13.22
CA TYR A 266 -26.14 14.65 -13.47
C TYR A 266 -26.63 13.28 -13.92
N LYS A 267 -27.75 12.77 -13.39
CA LYS A 267 -28.34 11.51 -13.85
C LYS A 267 -28.74 11.58 -15.31
N GLU A 268 -29.46 12.62 -15.70
CA GLU A 268 -29.86 12.86 -17.10
C GLU A 268 -28.66 12.94 -18.06
N LYS A 269 -27.52 13.47 -17.62
CA LYS A 269 -26.33 13.63 -18.47
C LYS A 269 -25.38 12.43 -18.48
N LEU A 270 -25.27 11.70 -17.38
CA LEU A 270 -24.21 10.69 -17.19
C LEU A 270 -24.72 9.25 -17.21
N GLU A 271 -25.95 8.97 -16.77
CA GLU A 271 -26.49 7.60 -16.84
C GLU A 271 -26.58 7.07 -18.28
N PRO A 272 -26.98 7.86 -19.30
CA PRO A 272 -26.95 7.41 -20.70
C PRO A 272 -25.55 7.06 -21.21
N LEU A 273 -24.48 7.55 -20.55
CA LEU A 273 -23.11 7.21 -20.89
C LEU A 273 -22.65 5.89 -20.25
N GLY A 274 -23.46 5.27 -19.40
CA GLY A 274 -23.15 4.02 -18.70
C GLY A 274 -22.55 4.22 -17.31
N TYR A 275 -22.71 5.40 -16.69
CA TYR A 275 -22.40 5.58 -15.27
C TYR A 275 -23.63 5.36 -14.41
N HIS A 276 -23.45 5.01 -13.15
CA HIS A 276 -24.54 4.93 -12.18
C HIS A 276 -24.30 5.91 -11.04
N ILE A 277 -25.20 6.86 -10.82
CA ILE A 277 -25.04 7.87 -9.78
C ILE A 277 -25.81 7.41 -8.54
N LEU A 278 -25.10 7.27 -7.42
CA LEU A 278 -25.70 6.92 -6.14
C LEU A 278 -25.78 8.14 -5.23
N GLN A 279 -27.00 8.43 -4.77
CA GLN A 279 -27.26 9.37 -3.68
C GLN A 279 -28.33 8.77 -2.77
N ASN A 280 -27.91 8.29 -1.61
CA ASN A 280 -28.75 7.57 -0.65
C ASN A 280 -29.39 6.30 -1.25
N GLN A 281 -28.65 5.63 -2.14
CA GLN A 281 -29.12 4.50 -2.95
C GLN A 281 -28.12 3.33 -2.91
N VAL A 282 -28.62 2.15 -3.26
CA VAL A 282 -27.86 0.90 -3.31
C VAL A 282 -27.69 0.45 -4.75
N LEU A 283 -26.47 0.03 -5.11
CA LEU A 283 -26.20 -0.84 -6.24
C LEU A 283 -25.92 -2.25 -5.73
N GLU A 284 -26.78 -3.19 -6.11
CA GLU A 284 -26.65 -4.60 -5.74
C GLU A 284 -25.82 -5.36 -6.78
N LEU A 285 -24.80 -6.07 -6.31
CA LEU A 285 -23.96 -6.96 -7.10
C LEU A 285 -24.21 -8.41 -6.67
N SER A 286 -23.59 -9.37 -7.37
CA SER A 286 -23.74 -10.79 -7.02
C SER A 286 -23.26 -11.11 -5.61
N ASN A 287 -22.15 -10.50 -5.17
CA ASN A 287 -21.47 -10.76 -3.90
C ASN A 287 -21.33 -9.54 -2.97
N ALA A 288 -21.80 -8.36 -3.39
CA ALA A 288 -21.67 -7.15 -2.61
C ALA A 288 -22.88 -6.21 -2.77
N ILE A 289 -23.01 -5.30 -1.81
CA ILE A 289 -23.96 -4.20 -1.79
C ILE A 289 -23.14 -2.92 -1.67
N ILE A 290 -23.22 -2.05 -2.67
CA ILE A 290 -22.61 -0.72 -2.63
C ILE A 290 -23.69 0.29 -2.30
N TYR A 291 -23.65 0.83 -1.09
CA TYR A 291 -24.43 2.00 -0.70
C TYR A 291 -23.64 3.27 -0.98
N GLY A 292 -24.26 4.25 -1.65
CA GLY A 292 -23.57 5.44 -2.11
C GLY A 292 -24.32 6.75 -1.87
N GLY A 293 -23.58 7.81 -1.53
CA GLY A 293 -24.07 9.19 -1.47
C GLY A 293 -23.07 10.14 -0.81
N SER A 294 -23.23 11.45 -1.02
CA SER A 294 -22.24 12.44 -0.58
C SER A 294 -21.97 12.43 0.92
N GLY A 295 -22.94 12.04 1.76
CA GLY A 295 -22.77 11.94 3.21
C GLY A 295 -22.93 13.27 3.96
N PHE A 296 -22.38 14.38 3.45
CA PHE A 296 -22.37 15.71 4.08
C PHE A 296 -21.89 15.70 5.56
N ALA A 297 -21.75 16.86 6.21
CA ALA A 297 -20.87 16.98 7.37
C ALA A 297 -21.58 17.21 8.71
N LYS A 298 -22.71 16.53 9.01
CA LYS A 298 -23.48 16.72 10.27
C LYS A 298 -22.62 16.70 11.55
N TYR A 299 -21.59 15.87 11.62
CA TYR A 299 -20.74 15.75 12.81
C TYR A 299 -19.47 16.63 12.76
N ASN A 300 -19.21 17.31 11.63
CA ASN A 300 -18.03 18.16 11.50
C ASN A 300 -18.34 19.61 11.92
N THR A 301 -17.69 20.08 12.98
CA THR A 301 -17.88 21.46 13.48
C THR A 301 -17.05 22.48 12.71
N GLN A 302 -15.99 22.04 12.02
CA GLN A 302 -15.03 22.92 11.35
C GLN A 302 -15.23 23.02 9.84
N PHE A 303 -15.57 21.94 9.15
CA PHE A 303 -15.72 21.90 7.69
C PHE A 303 -17.15 21.46 7.36
N ASN A 304 -18.05 22.44 7.22
CA ASN A 304 -19.49 22.20 7.05
C ASN A 304 -20.15 23.31 6.21
N ALA A 305 -21.47 23.27 6.07
CA ALA A 305 -22.29 24.23 5.32
C ALA A 305 -21.96 25.71 5.58
N ASN A 306 -21.48 26.08 6.77
CA ASN A 306 -21.21 27.48 7.11
C ASN A 306 -19.93 28.03 6.47
N ASN A 307 -19.00 27.17 6.05
CA ASN A 307 -17.69 27.57 5.54
C ASN A 307 -17.22 26.83 4.29
N LEU A 308 -17.98 25.83 3.83
CA LEU A 308 -17.74 25.13 2.58
C LEU A 308 -18.71 25.58 1.48
N LYS A 309 -18.25 25.45 0.23
CA LYS A 309 -19.08 25.66 -0.95
C LYS A 309 -19.90 24.41 -1.25
N ASN A 310 -21.16 24.63 -1.64
CA ASN A 310 -22.12 23.59 -2.00
C ASN A 310 -23.24 24.21 -2.86
N CYS A 311 -24.40 23.55 -2.96
CA CYS A 311 -25.62 24.13 -3.56
C CYS A 311 -26.18 25.30 -2.72
N ASP A 312 -26.99 26.14 -3.37
CA ASP A 312 -27.50 27.39 -2.80
C ASP A 312 -28.29 27.17 -1.50
N ALA A 313 -29.12 26.12 -1.44
CA ALA A 313 -29.90 25.79 -0.25
C ALA A 313 -29.05 25.36 0.95
N MET A 314 -27.80 24.92 0.73
CA MET A 314 -26.93 24.41 1.78
C MET A 314 -25.92 25.46 2.27
N MET A 315 -25.43 26.35 1.41
CA MET A 315 -24.44 27.35 1.81
C MET A 315 -24.97 28.28 2.91
N GLY A 316 -24.28 28.30 4.06
CA GLY A 316 -24.69 29.05 5.25
C GLY A 316 -25.89 28.48 6.01
N ASN A 317 -26.39 27.30 5.61
CA ASN A 317 -27.59 26.68 6.16
C ASN A 317 -27.28 25.30 6.75
N ARG A 318 -26.81 25.31 8.00
CA ARG A 318 -26.46 24.10 8.74
C ARG A 318 -27.64 23.16 8.94
N SER A 319 -28.86 23.68 9.13
CA SER A 319 -30.06 22.87 9.33
C SER A 319 -30.37 21.99 8.11
N TYR A 320 -30.25 22.55 6.90
CA TYR A 320 -30.45 21.80 5.66
C TYR A 320 -29.40 20.71 5.47
N GLU A 321 -28.12 21.00 5.78
CA GLU A 321 -27.06 19.98 5.72
C GLU A 321 -27.32 18.82 6.69
N ILE A 322 -27.69 19.13 7.93
CA ILE A 322 -28.03 18.11 8.95
C ILE A 322 -29.20 17.24 8.48
N GLU A 323 -30.22 17.83 7.84
CA GLU A 323 -31.34 17.10 7.25
C GLU A 323 -30.85 16.12 6.17
N GLN A 324 -30.00 16.58 5.24
CA GLN A 324 -29.47 15.75 4.16
C GLN A 324 -28.56 14.62 4.67
N THR A 325 -27.70 14.89 5.67
CA THR A 325 -26.90 13.83 6.31
C THR A 325 -27.78 12.84 7.07
N THR A 326 -28.81 13.31 7.79
CA THR A 326 -29.72 12.41 8.53
C THR A 326 -30.48 11.47 7.59
N LEU A 327 -30.82 11.93 6.39
CA LEU A 327 -31.38 11.07 5.34
C LEU A 327 -30.37 10.00 4.89
N PHE A 328 -29.10 10.38 4.70
CA PHE A 328 -28.02 9.44 4.37
C PHE A 328 -27.83 8.38 5.47
N GLU A 329 -27.76 8.77 6.74
CA GLU A 329 -27.65 7.86 7.89
C GLU A 329 -28.79 6.82 7.92
N LYS A 330 -30.04 7.30 7.80
CA LYS A 330 -31.22 6.43 7.84
C LYS A 330 -31.22 5.39 6.73
N LYS A 331 -30.74 5.76 5.54
CA LYS A 331 -30.68 4.88 4.37
C LYS A 331 -29.48 3.94 4.43
N TYR A 332 -28.36 4.39 5.00
CA TYR A 332 -27.20 3.57 5.32
C TYR A 332 -27.56 2.39 6.23
N VAL A 333 -28.26 2.65 7.35
CA VAL A 333 -28.67 1.60 8.30
C VAL A 333 -29.50 0.52 7.59
N LYS A 334 -30.48 0.94 6.77
CA LYS A 334 -31.31 0.01 5.99
C LYS A 334 -30.51 -0.80 4.98
N ALA A 335 -29.55 -0.18 4.31
CA ALA A 335 -28.70 -0.85 3.33
C ALA A 335 -27.77 -1.88 3.99
N LYS A 336 -27.21 -1.55 5.16
CA LYS A 336 -26.39 -2.47 5.96
C LYS A 336 -27.19 -3.68 6.42
N GLU A 337 -28.38 -3.46 6.98
CA GLU A 337 -29.29 -4.54 7.38
C GLU A 337 -29.66 -5.44 6.19
N TYR A 338 -29.87 -4.87 5.02
CA TYR A 338 -30.15 -5.62 3.80
C TYR A 338 -28.95 -6.46 3.34
N ALA A 339 -27.73 -5.92 3.44
CA ALA A 339 -26.50 -6.66 3.14
C ALA A 339 -26.29 -7.84 4.10
N LEU A 340 -26.54 -7.63 5.40
CA LEU A 340 -26.51 -8.70 6.41
C LEU A 340 -27.54 -9.79 6.09
N LYS A 341 -28.79 -9.43 5.81
CA LYS A 341 -29.86 -10.40 5.48
C LYS A 341 -29.57 -11.22 4.23
N THR A 342 -28.84 -10.64 3.27
CA THR A 342 -28.51 -11.29 2.00
C THR A 342 -27.14 -11.98 2.00
N GLY A 343 -26.38 -11.90 3.11
CA GLY A 343 -25.05 -12.48 3.22
C GLY A 343 -24.03 -11.84 2.26
N LYS A 344 -24.25 -10.58 1.84
CA LYS A 344 -23.41 -9.88 0.89
C LYS A 344 -22.44 -8.93 1.58
N CYS A 345 -21.25 -8.74 1.01
CA CYS A 345 -20.29 -7.77 1.51
C CYS A 345 -20.88 -6.36 1.43
N PHE A 346 -20.82 -5.60 2.54
CA PHE A 346 -21.36 -4.24 2.59
C PHE A 346 -20.26 -3.19 2.34
N ILE A 347 -20.50 -2.32 1.38
CA ILE A 347 -19.56 -1.29 0.93
C ILE A 347 -20.27 0.05 0.97
N CYS A 348 -19.69 1.02 1.65
CA CYS A 348 -20.20 2.37 1.77
C CYS A 348 -19.26 3.35 1.05
N ALA A 349 -19.75 3.94 -0.02
CA ALA A 349 -19.07 4.94 -0.83
C ALA A 349 -19.63 6.32 -0.53
N THR A 350 -18.84 7.17 0.11
CA THR A 350 -19.25 8.53 0.46
C THR A 350 -18.23 9.55 -0.01
N HIS A 351 -18.63 10.80 -0.21
CA HIS A 351 -17.66 11.85 -0.53
C HIS A 351 -17.03 12.39 0.75
N TYR A 352 -17.87 12.82 1.69
CA TYR A 352 -17.42 13.28 3.00
C TYR A 352 -16.83 12.12 3.82
N PRO A 353 -15.87 12.38 4.72
CA PRO A 353 -15.34 11.36 5.62
C PRO A 353 -16.45 10.69 6.41
N VAL A 354 -16.30 9.39 6.65
CA VAL A 354 -17.29 8.61 7.42
C VAL A 354 -17.60 9.27 8.75
N LYS A 355 -16.59 9.73 9.49
CA LYS A 355 -16.74 10.42 10.78
C LYS A 355 -17.53 11.76 10.70
N ASP A 356 -17.67 12.34 9.52
CA ASP A 356 -18.38 13.60 9.32
C ASP A 356 -19.86 13.35 8.98
N CYS A 357 -20.16 12.21 8.34
CA CYS A 357 -21.48 11.84 7.85
C CYS A 357 -22.16 10.70 8.64
N LEU A 358 -21.39 9.95 9.42
CA LEU A 358 -21.81 8.86 10.30
C LEU A 358 -21.10 9.04 11.65
N ASP A 359 -21.84 8.84 12.73
CA ASP A 359 -21.33 8.99 14.11
C ASP A 359 -20.20 8.01 14.44
N LYS A 360 -20.22 6.81 13.83
CA LYS A 360 -19.24 5.75 14.08
C LYS A 360 -18.98 4.86 12.87
N PHE A 361 -17.83 4.18 12.91
CA PHE A 361 -17.50 3.13 11.95
C PHE A 361 -18.16 1.81 12.37
N ASP A 362 -18.68 1.08 11.39
CA ASP A 362 -19.07 -0.31 11.55
C ASP A 362 -17.91 -1.21 11.10
N ARG A 363 -17.48 -2.10 12.00
CA ARG A 363 -16.46 -3.13 11.71
C ARG A 363 -16.79 -3.95 10.47
N GLU A 364 -18.06 -4.16 10.18
CA GLU A 364 -18.54 -5.01 9.11
C GLU A 364 -18.57 -4.33 7.73
N ALA A 365 -18.30 -3.03 7.66
CA ALA A 365 -18.41 -2.23 6.44
C ALA A 365 -17.03 -1.89 5.84
N ILE A 366 -17.00 -1.78 4.50
CA ILE A 366 -15.85 -1.25 3.76
C ILE A 366 -16.16 0.18 3.33
N TYR A 367 -15.37 1.14 3.79
CA TYR A 367 -15.60 2.54 3.48
C TYR A 367 -14.67 3.05 2.39
N PHE A 368 -15.24 3.85 1.49
CA PHE A 368 -14.52 4.68 0.53
C PHE A 368 -14.94 6.13 0.74
N SER A 369 -13.97 7.04 0.92
CA SER A 369 -14.23 8.47 1.16
C SER A 369 -13.20 9.42 0.53
N GLY A 370 -13.50 10.73 0.52
CA GLY A 370 -12.67 11.79 -0.06
C GLY A 370 -12.68 13.08 0.77
N HIS A 371 -12.77 14.23 0.10
CA HIS A 371 -13.03 15.58 0.66
C HIS A 371 -11.90 16.23 1.46
N THR A 372 -11.14 15.47 2.25
CA THR A 372 -10.10 16.02 3.16
C THR A 372 -8.84 16.50 2.44
N HIS A 373 -8.64 16.08 1.19
CA HIS A 373 -7.40 16.15 0.43
C HIS A 373 -6.19 15.50 1.13
N GLN A 374 -6.44 14.58 2.07
CA GLN A 374 -5.43 13.90 2.86
C GLN A 374 -5.56 12.39 2.68
N ASN A 375 -4.56 11.79 2.04
CA ASN A 375 -4.57 10.36 1.79
C ASN A 375 -4.45 9.55 3.08
N GLU A 376 -5.45 8.72 3.34
CA GLU A 376 -5.52 7.79 4.45
C GLU A 376 -5.98 6.41 3.97
N ARG A 377 -5.37 5.36 4.51
CA ARG A 377 -5.85 3.99 4.33
C ARG A 377 -5.68 3.23 5.64
N ILE A 378 -6.77 2.65 6.11
CA ILE A 378 -6.81 1.88 7.36
C ILE A 378 -7.39 0.51 7.05
N ARG A 379 -6.68 -0.55 7.45
CA ARG A 379 -7.20 -1.93 7.43
C ARG A 379 -6.87 -2.60 8.75
N SER A 380 -7.79 -2.52 9.69
CA SER A 380 -7.66 -3.08 11.03
C SER A 380 -8.81 -4.02 11.35
N SER A 381 -8.74 -4.70 12.49
CA SER A 381 -9.88 -5.44 13.03
C SER A 381 -11.07 -4.54 13.36
N ASP A 382 -10.88 -3.25 13.59
CA ASP A 382 -11.93 -2.33 14.02
C ASP A 382 -12.65 -1.63 12.86
N LYS A 383 -11.90 -1.27 11.80
CA LYS A 383 -12.44 -0.56 10.62
C LYS A 383 -11.59 -0.75 9.37
N VAL A 384 -12.24 -0.63 8.20
CA VAL A 384 -11.60 -0.59 6.88
C VAL A 384 -12.01 0.67 6.12
N VAL A 385 -11.03 1.52 5.80
CA VAL A 385 -11.22 2.81 5.12
C VAL A 385 -10.21 2.95 3.98
N TYR A 386 -10.73 3.30 2.80
CA TYR A 386 -9.97 3.65 1.61
C TYR A 386 -10.23 5.10 1.23
N ALA A 387 -9.29 5.98 1.57
CA ALA A 387 -9.33 7.41 1.28
C ALA A 387 -7.95 7.89 0.79
N ASP A 388 -7.15 7.00 0.17
CA ASP A 388 -5.78 7.29 -0.24
C ASP A 388 -5.62 7.64 -1.73
N ASN A 389 -6.70 8.00 -2.43
CA ASN A 389 -6.65 8.47 -3.82
C ASN A 389 -7.30 9.86 -4.03
N GLN A 390 -7.05 10.79 -3.09
CA GLN A 390 -7.51 12.17 -3.13
C GLN A 390 -6.49 13.03 -3.89
N ILE A 391 -6.78 13.40 -5.14
CA ILE A 391 -5.85 14.09 -6.04
C ILE A 391 -6.40 15.48 -6.34
N GLY A 392 -5.69 16.54 -5.97
CA GLY A 392 -6.11 17.89 -6.36
C GLY A 392 -5.05 18.94 -6.12
N TYR A 393 -4.73 19.18 -4.85
CA TYR A 393 -3.87 20.29 -4.46
C TYR A 393 -2.40 19.87 -4.39
N HIS A 394 -1.67 20.10 -5.49
CA HIS A 394 -0.22 19.92 -5.51
C HIS A 394 0.49 21.14 -4.92
N ASN A 395 0.57 21.20 -3.59
CA ASN A 395 1.20 22.31 -2.83
C ASN A 395 2.70 22.52 -3.13
N LYS A 396 3.33 21.68 -3.96
CA LYS A 396 4.76 21.73 -4.30
C LYS A 396 5.07 21.61 -5.80
N GLY A 397 4.09 21.82 -6.69
CA GLY A 397 4.34 21.89 -8.15
C GLY A 397 4.71 20.59 -8.87
N ASN A 398 4.67 19.43 -8.20
CA ASN A 398 5.16 18.15 -8.75
C ASN A 398 4.07 17.27 -9.37
N PHE A 399 3.17 17.84 -10.17
CA PHE A 399 2.21 17.03 -10.92
C PHE A 399 2.87 16.52 -12.21
N ASN A 400 2.92 15.20 -12.39
CA ASN A 400 3.52 14.56 -13.56
C ASN A 400 2.52 14.37 -14.72
N GLY A 401 1.33 14.96 -14.64
CA GLY A 401 0.28 14.84 -15.66
C GLY A 401 -0.48 13.51 -15.64
N MET A 402 -0.18 12.60 -14.71
CA MET A 402 -0.77 11.27 -14.65
C MET A 402 -1.62 11.09 -13.39
N ILE A 403 -2.84 10.60 -13.59
CA ILE A 403 -3.79 10.21 -12.55
C ILE A 403 -4.24 8.79 -12.84
N GLN A 404 -4.28 7.95 -11.80
CA GLN A 404 -4.54 6.53 -11.90
C GLN A 404 -5.55 6.09 -10.85
N PHE A 405 -6.31 5.05 -11.16
CA PHE A 405 -7.11 4.37 -10.14
C PHE A 405 -6.20 3.69 -9.14
N LYS A 406 -6.63 3.69 -7.87
CA LYS A 406 -6.16 2.73 -6.88
C LYS A 406 -7.11 1.56 -6.83
N ARG A 407 -6.57 0.38 -6.54
CA ARG A 407 -7.36 -0.83 -6.38
C ARG A 407 -7.45 -1.22 -4.91
N ALA A 408 -8.66 -1.34 -4.42
CA ALA A 408 -8.99 -1.99 -3.16
C ALA A 408 -9.46 -3.42 -3.43
N THR A 409 -9.00 -4.37 -2.63
CA THR A 409 -9.46 -5.76 -2.70
C THR A 409 -9.90 -6.26 -1.33
N THR A 410 -10.81 -7.23 -1.34
CA THR A 410 -11.19 -7.99 -0.14
C THR A 410 -10.25 -9.17 0.14
N ASP A 411 -9.16 -9.30 -0.61
CA ASP A 411 -8.18 -10.36 -0.42
C ASP A 411 -7.38 -10.19 0.88
N CYS A 412 -6.99 -11.34 1.45
CA CYS A 412 -5.97 -11.38 2.49
C CYS A 412 -4.64 -10.91 1.91
N VAL A 413 -3.96 -10.04 2.63
CA VAL A 413 -2.60 -9.62 2.30
C VAL A 413 -1.66 -10.61 2.97
N ARG A 414 -0.68 -11.14 2.24
CA ARG A 414 0.32 -12.03 2.82
C ARG A 414 1.48 -11.23 3.38
N ASN A 415 2.03 -11.69 4.50
CA ASN A 415 3.33 -11.24 4.96
C ASN A 415 4.40 -11.77 3.99
N PRO A 416 5.17 -10.92 3.30
CA PRO A 416 6.19 -11.36 2.34
C PRO A 416 7.38 -12.09 3.00
N TYR A 417 7.48 -12.05 4.33
CA TYR A 417 8.58 -12.61 5.10
C TYR A 417 8.14 -13.78 6.00
N ASP A 418 6.93 -14.29 5.84
CA ASP A 418 6.36 -15.33 6.72
C ASP A 418 7.18 -16.62 6.67
N ASP A 419 7.50 -17.05 5.45
CA ASP A 419 8.24 -18.29 5.18
C ASP A 419 9.75 -18.19 5.44
N LEU A 420 10.27 -17.00 5.80
CA LEU A 420 11.69 -16.84 6.11
C LEU A 420 12.01 -17.39 7.51
N PRO A 421 13.11 -18.12 7.70
CA PRO A 421 13.60 -18.42 9.03
C PRO A 421 14.10 -17.14 9.73
N ASP A 422 14.45 -17.27 11.01
CA ASP A 422 15.10 -16.19 11.75
C ASP A 422 16.48 -15.87 11.13
N GLY A 423 16.75 -14.58 10.92
CA GLY A 423 17.95 -14.11 10.24
C GLY A 423 17.81 -12.69 9.70
N TYR A 424 18.78 -12.29 8.89
CA TYR A 424 18.78 -11.02 8.16
C TYR A 424 18.89 -11.28 6.66
N TYR A 425 18.02 -10.63 5.89
CA TYR A 425 17.87 -10.88 4.45
C TYR A 425 17.84 -9.57 3.70
N GLN A 426 18.55 -9.50 2.58
CA GLN A 426 18.37 -8.39 1.65
C GLN A 426 16.95 -8.48 1.07
N THR A 427 16.22 -7.38 1.11
CA THR A 427 14.82 -7.32 0.65
C THR A 427 14.62 -6.23 -0.41
N THR A 428 13.46 -6.24 -1.07
CA THR A 428 13.07 -5.29 -2.10
C THR A 428 12.20 -4.16 -1.54
N GLN A 429 12.04 -3.08 -2.31
CA GLN A 429 11.13 -2.01 -1.92
C GLN A 429 9.67 -2.49 -2.02
N GLU A 430 9.38 -3.38 -2.96
CA GLU A 430 8.09 -3.99 -3.21
C GLU A 430 7.65 -4.86 -2.02
N ASP A 431 8.52 -5.75 -1.52
CA ASP A 431 8.25 -6.58 -0.34
C ASP A 431 8.10 -5.72 0.93
N TYR A 432 8.90 -4.65 1.06
CA TYR A 432 8.74 -3.70 2.14
C TYR A 432 7.36 -3.01 2.10
N MET A 433 6.91 -2.59 0.92
CA MET A 433 5.58 -1.99 0.76
C MET A 433 4.46 -3.01 1.04
N GLN A 434 4.62 -4.25 0.58
CA GLN A 434 3.66 -5.34 0.84
C GLN A 434 3.57 -5.68 2.33
N PHE A 435 4.68 -5.66 3.06
CA PHE A 435 4.68 -5.85 4.51
C PHE A 435 3.89 -4.76 5.23
N TYR A 436 4.03 -3.49 4.84
CA TYR A 436 3.24 -2.40 5.42
C TYR A 436 1.76 -2.52 5.09
N GLU A 437 1.43 -3.00 3.89
CA GLU A 437 0.06 -3.34 3.54
C GLU A 437 -0.48 -4.51 4.38
N TYR A 438 0.37 -5.51 4.67
CA TYR A 438 0.03 -6.66 5.52
C TYR A 438 -0.29 -6.24 6.95
N ILE A 439 0.50 -5.35 7.57
CA ILE A 439 0.22 -4.82 8.91
C ILE A 439 -0.84 -3.69 8.91
N GLY A 440 -1.47 -3.42 7.76
CA GLY A 440 -2.59 -2.47 7.64
C GLY A 440 -2.20 -0.99 7.73
N GLU A 441 -0.95 -0.62 7.48
CA GLU A 441 -0.45 0.75 7.61
C GLU A 441 -0.11 1.40 6.26
N TYR A 442 -0.61 2.62 6.05
CA TYR A 442 -0.29 3.41 4.86
C TYR A 442 1.01 4.21 5.03
N ILE A 443 1.99 3.96 4.15
CA ILE A 443 3.28 4.68 4.13
C ILE A 443 3.51 5.45 2.83
N GLY A 444 2.44 5.79 2.12
CA GLY A 444 2.53 6.47 0.83
C GLY A 444 2.85 5.53 -0.34
N GLU A 445 3.27 6.08 -1.47
CA GLU A 445 3.66 5.32 -2.68
C GLU A 445 5.12 4.81 -2.64
N GLY A 446 5.73 4.77 -1.45
CA GLY A 446 7.12 4.35 -1.29
C GLY A 446 8.17 5.32 -1.87
N LYS A 447 7.81 6.56 -2.23
CA LYS A 447 8.76 7.54 -2.80
C LYS A 447 10.00 7.75 -1.93
N LEU A 448 9.83 7.82 -0.61
CA LEU A 448 10.94 7.97 0.33
C LEU A 448 11.83 6.74 0.35
N ILE A 449 11.27 5.54 0.49
CA ILE A 449 12.07 4.30 0.54
C ILE A 449 12.84 4.08 -0.77
N LYS A 450 12.18 4.28 -1.92
CA LYS A 450 12.82 4.22 -3.25
C LYS A 450 14.04 5.15 -3.34
N LYS A 451 13.89 6.41 -2.90
CA LYS A 451 15.00 7.37 -2.87
C LYS A 451 16.14 6.92 -1.94
N ARG A 452 15.83 6.31 -0.79
CA ARG A 452 16.86 5.85 0.15
C ARG A 452 17.62 4.62 -0.36
N CYS A 453 16.94 3.74 -1.10
CA CYS A 453 17.54 2.57 -1.71
C CYS A 453 18.40 2.87 -2.95
N GLN A 454 18.37 4.10 -3.49
CA GLN A 454 19.28 4.48 -4.59
C GLN A 454 20.76 4.41 -4.18
N ASN A 455 21.06 4.68 -2.90
CA ASN A 455 22.42 4.77 -2.38
C ASN A 455 22.73 3.69 -1.33
N GLY A 456 21.89 2.67 -1.19
CA GLY A 456 22.04 1.66 -0.15
C GLY A 456 21.15 0.43 -0.36
N LYS A 457 21.51 -0.67 0.27
CA LYS A 457 20.78 -1.94 0.22
C LYS A 457 19.81 -2.02 1.39
N LEU A 458 18.57 -2.42 1.12
CA LEU A 458 17.54 -2.63 2.13
C LEU A 458 17.63 -4.06 2.66
N TYR A 459 17.59 -4.20 3.98
CA TYR A 459 17.57 -5.47 4.70
C TYR A 459 16.36 -5.53 5.62
N VAL A 460 15.83 -6.73 5.79
CA VAL A 460 14.91 -7.09 6.86
C VAL A 460 15.64 -8.00 7.82
N ILE A 461 15.57 -7.70 9.12
CA ILE A 461 15.86 -8.63 10.20
C ILE A 461 14.53 -9.23 10.62
N LYS A 462 14.44 -10.56 10.63
CA LYS A 462 13.34 -11.33 11.21
C LYS A 462 13.90 -12.13 12.38
N SER A 463 13.34 -11.96 13.57
CA SER A 463 13.59 -12.90 14.66
C SER A 463 12.40 -12.98 15.61
N CYS A 464 12.01 -14.20 15.99
CA CYS A 464 10.85 -14.47 16.85
C CYS A 464 9.57 -13.74 16.36
N ASN A 465 9.36 -13.70 15.03
CA ASN A 465 8.27 -12.95 14.36
C ASN A 465 8.28 -11.42 14.56
N TYR A 466 9.37 -10.85 15.09
CA TYR A 466 9.64 -9.42 15.04
C TYR A 466 10.46 -9.07 13.81
N TYR A 467 10.15 -7.90 13.24
CA TYR A 467 10.73 -7.39 12.01
C TYR A 467 11.43 -6.05 12.24
N GLY A 468 12.61 -5.87 11.67
CA GLY A 468 13.31 -4.59 11.63
C GLY A 468 13.86 -4.31 10.24
N PHE A 469 13.68 -3.10 9.73
CA PHE A 469 14.13 -2.75 8.38
C PHE A 469 15.30 -1.78 8.43
N PHE A 470 16.37 -2.10 7.70
CA PHE A 470 17.63 -1.37 7.76
C PHE A 470 18.16 -1.08 6.37
N ILE A 471 18.69 0.12 6.16
CA ILE A 471 19.43 0.49 4.96
C ILE A 471 20.91 0.51 5.28
N LEU A 472 21.64 -0.32 4.57
CA LEU A 472 23.09 -0.39 4.60
C LEU A 472 23.66 0.40 3.42
N ASN A 473 24.55 1.34 3.71
CA ASN A 473 25.28 2.09 2.69
C ASN A 473 26.73 2.37 3.10
N ASN A 474 27.48 3.02 2.21
CA ASN A 474 28.88 3.38 2.45
C ASN A 474 29.10 4.27 3.69
N ASN A 475 28.05 4.88 4.24
CA ASN A 475 28.12 5.72 5.43
C ASN A 475 27.68 5.00 6.72
N GLY A 476 27.22 3.75 6.65
CA GLY A 476 26.84 2.92 7.80
C GLY A 476 25.40 2.41 7.71
N ILE A 477 24.83 2.05 8.86
CA ILE A 477 23.48 1.46 8.98
C ILE A 477 22.46 2.50 9.44
N SER A 478 21.30 2.49 8.81
CA SER A 478 20.13 3.30 9.21
C SER A 478 18.90 2.43 9.38
N ILE A 479 18.13 2.62 10.45
CA ILE A 479 16.80 2.00 10.59
C ILE A 479 15.76 2.74 9.76
N VAL A 480 14.77 2.00 9.24
CA VAL A 480 13.69 2.49 8.39
C VAL A 480 12.36 2.50 9.17
N ASN A 481 11.65 3.63 9.09
CA ASN A 481 10.31 3.84 9.67
C ASN A 481 9.41 4.48 8.62
N GLY A 482 8.53 3.70 7.97
CA GLY A 482 7.64 4.19 6.92
C GLY A 482 8.36 4.91 5.78
N GLY A 483 9.57 4.47 5.43
CA GLY A 483 10.45 5.10 4.43
C GLY A 483 11.30 6.28 4.94
N LYS A 484 11.01 6.83 6.12
CA LYS A 484 11.96 7.73 6.81
C LYS A 484 13.12 6.88 7.35
N THR A 485 14.31 7.45 7.40
CA THR A 485 15.50 6.75 7.87
C THR A 485 16.16 7.52 9.01
N LYS A 486 16.63 6.80 10.02
CA LYS A 486 17.45 7.33 11.10
C LYS A 486 18.76 6.56 11.11
N LYS A 487 19.88 7.26 10.98
CA LYS A 487 21.19 6.63 11.10
C LYS A 487 21.40 6.15 12.53
N ILE A 488 21.83 4.90 12.68
CA ILE A 488 22.05 4.30 14.01
C ILE A 488 23.53 4.01 14.25
N ALA A 489 24.27 3.60 13.21
CA ALA A 489 25.68 3.24 13.30
C ALA A 489 26.51 3.78 12.11
N LEU A 490 27.81 3.95 12.34
CA LEU A 490 28.85 4.15 11.33
C LEU A 490 29.33 2.82 10.75
N SER A 491 29.27 1.75 11.55
CA SER A 491 29.47 0.38 11.12
C SER A 491 28.55 -0.01 9.97
N GLN A 492 29.04 -0.95 9.17
CA GLN A 492 28.33 -1.61 8.07
C GLN A 492 28.00 -3.07 8.40
N ASN A 493 28.30 -3.53 9.62
CA ASN A 493 28.10 -4.89 10.06
C ASN A 493 26.63 -5.11 10.44
N ILE A 494 25.83 -5.63 9.51
CA ILE A 494 24.41 -5.95 9.75
C ILE A 494 24.23 -7.15 10.68
N GLU A 495 25.18 -8.08 10.69
CA GLU A 495 25.18 -9.26 11.57
C GLU A 495 25.26 -8.81 13.03
N TRP A 496 26.11 -7.84 13.35
CA TRP A 496 26.16 -7.23 14.69
C TRP A 496 24.82 -6.62 15.14
N ILE A 497 24.06 -6.00 14.23
CA ILE A 497 22.71 -5.51 14.53
C ILE A 497 21.75 -6.67 14.77
N TYR A 498 21.84 -7.74 13.99
CA TYR A 498 21.05 -8.95 14.15
C TYR A 498 21.31 -9.65 15.50
N ASP A 499 22.58 -9.83 15.87
CA ASP A 499 22.99 -10.47 17.12
C ASP A 499 22.43 -9.76 18.36
N ASN A 500 22.22 -8.44 18.26
CA ASN A 500 21.65 -7.61 19.33
C ASN A 500 20.15 -7.31 19.15
N PHE A 501 19.52 -7.76 18.07
CA PHE A 501 18.17 -7.35 17.71
C PHE A 501 17.15 -7.74 18.80
N ASN A 502 17.19 -9.01 19.24
CA ASN A 502 16.28 -9.52 20.25
C ASN A 502 16.47 -8.84 21.61
N VAL A 503 17.72 -8.58 22.00
CA VAL A 503 18.04 -7.84 23.23
C VAL A 503 17.38 -6.46 23.23
N VAL A 504 17.53 -5.73 22.12
CA VAL A 504 16.96 -4.38 21.98
C VAL A 504 15.43 -4.42 21.98
N VAL A 505 14.83 -5.36 21.25
CA VAL A 505 13.37 -5.55 21.23
C VAL A 505 12.85 -5.85 22.65
N GLN A 506 13.46 -6.78 23.37
CA GLN A 506 13.04 -7.14 24.73
C GLN A 506 13.16 -5.97 25.71
N LYS A 507 14.24 -5.18 25.63
CA LYS A 507 14.40 -3.98 26.45
C LYS A 507 13.32 -2.94 26.16
N TYR A 508 12.95 -2.74 24.89
CA TYR A 508 11.83 -1.86 24.54
C TYR A 508 10.48 -2.37 25.03
N ILE A 509 10.19 -3.67 24.86
CA ILE A 509 8.96 -4.29 25.37
C ILE A 509 8.87 -4.03 26.88
N LYS A 510 9.90 -4.41 27.64
CA LYS A 510 9.93 -4.24 29.10
C LYS A 510 9.70 -2.80 29.56
N ILE A 511 10.23 -1.82 28.83
CA ILE A 511 10.07 -0.39 29.18
C ILE A 511 8.67 0.13 28.82
N LEU A 512 8.08 -0.35 27.72
CA LEU A 512 6.84 0.20 27.17
C LEU A 512 5.58 -0.59 27.54
N GLU A 513 5.73 -1.83 28.03
CA GLU A 513 4.63 -2.72 28.39
C GLU A 513 3.67 -2.09 29.42
N PRO A 514 4.12 -1.48 30.54
CA PRO A 514 3.18 -0.85 31.49
C PRO A 514 2.35 0.27 30.87
N LEU A 515 2.97 1.10 30.03
CA LEU A 515 2.27 2.14 29.28
C LEU A 515 1.23 1.52 28.34
N ARG A 516 1.63 0.47 27.60
CA ARG A 516 0.78 -0.17 26.60
C ARG A 516 -0.42 -0.85 27.25
N GLU A 517 -0.24 -1.55 28.36
CA GLU A 517 -1.31 -2.19 29.12
C GLU A 517 -2.36 -1.17 29.57
N MET A 518 -1.92 -0.05 30.16
CA MET A 518 -2.81 1.03 30.58
C MET A 518 -3.61 1.59 29.39
N GLN A 519 -2.93 1.86 28.27
CA GLN A 519 -3.60 2.37 27.07
C GLN A 519 -4.61 1.38 26.48
N VAL A 520 -4.31 0.08 26.48
CA VAL A 520 -5.23 -0.97 26.02
C VAL A 520 -6.43 -1.08 26.96
N GLN A 521 -6.24 -0.97 28.26
CA GLN A 521 -7.35 -0.95 29.23
C GLN A 521 -8.29 0.25 28.96
N ILE A 522 -7.73 1.45 28.84
CA ILE A 522 -8.51 2.67 28.52
C ILE A 522 -9.22 2.51 27.17
N SER A 523 -8.51 2.07 26.13
CA SER A 523 -9.06 1.84 24.80
C SER A 523 -10.25 0.87 24.82
N ASN A 524 -10.12 -0.25 25.52
CA ASN A 524 -11.20 -1.23 25.64
C ASN A 524 -12.41 -0.68 26.39
N GLN A 525 -12.20 0.12 27.43
CA GLN A 525 -13.30 0.78 28.15
C GLN A 525 -14.03 1.79 27.27
N LEU A 526 -13.30 2.64 26.55
CA LEU A 526 -13.88 3.60 25.61
C LEU A 526 -14.70 2.90 24.53
N LYS A 527 -14.15 1.85 23.92
CA LYS A 527 -14.85 1.04 22.90
C LYS A 527 -16.13 0.41 23.44
N LYS A 528 -16.13 -0.10 24.69
CA LYS A 528 -17.34 -0.63 25.35
C LYS A 528 -18.42 0.44 25.54
N MET A 529 -18.01 1.69 25.76
CA MET A 529 -18.92 2.84 25.87
C MET A 529 -19.37 3.40 24.50
N GLY A 530 -18.86 2.84 23.39
CA GLY A 530 -19.19 3.29 22.04
C GLY A 530 -18.27 4.38 21.46
N PHE A 531 -17.19 4.73 22.17
CA PHE A 531 -16.17 5.68 21.73
C PHE A 531 -15.07 5.03 20.87
N GLU A 532 -14.16 5.82 20.28
CA GLU A 532 -13.14 5.32 19.34
C GLU A 532 -12.12 4.38 19.99
N GLY A 533 -11.49 4.82 21.07
CA GLY A 533 -10.40 4.10 21.75
C GLY A 533 -9.12 3.97 20.92
N THR A 534 -8.88 4.83 19.92
CA THR A 534 -7.70 4.76 19.06
C THR A 534 -6.43 5.12 19.83
N ILE A 535 -5.40 4.27 19.82
CA ILE A 535 -4.13 4.55 20.52
C ILE A 535 -3.09 5.10 19.54
N HIS A 536 -2.51 6.27 19.83
CA HIS A 536 -1.39 6.84 19.06
C HIS A 536 -0.37 7.56 19.96
N GLY A 537 0.81 6.94 20.11
CA GLY A 537 1.85 7.48 21.00
C GLY A 537 1.40 7.40 22.45
N LEU A 538 1.32 8.54 23.13
CA LEU A 538 0.82 8.61 24.52
C LEU A 538 -0.70 8.78 24.62
N ILE A 539 -1.41 8.94 23.50
CA ILE A 539 -2.81 9.36 23.46
C ILE A 539 -3.73 8.17 23.16
N VAL A 540 -4.88 8.13 23.82
CA VAL A 540 -6.03 7.29 23.51
C VAL A 540 -7.22 8.21 23.19
N ASP A 541 -7.75 8.12 21.97
CA ASP A 541 -8.83 8.98 21.49
C ASP A 541 -10.19 8.51 22.01
N ILE A 542 -10.99 9.44 22.55
CA ILE A 542 -12.40 9.24 22.88
C ILE A 542 -13.21 9.46 21.60
N ASP A 543 -12.99 10.61 20.98
CA ASP A 543 -13.43 10.94 19.63
C ASP A 543 -12.31 11.71 18.92
N PHE A 544 -12.62 12.29 17.76
CA PHE A 544 -11.64 13.05 16.98
C PHE A 544 -11.03 14.28 17.69
N TYR A 545 -11.74 14.88 18.64
CA TYR A 545 -11.34 16.10 19.35
C TYR A 545 -11.06 15.89 20.84
N ASN A 546 -11.54 14.80 21.42
CA ASN A 546 -11.47 14.50 22.84
C ASN A 546 -10.54 13.32 23.09
N HIS A 547 -9.59 13.50 24.00
CA HIS A 547 -8.45 12.61 24.15
C HIS A 547 -8.11 12.35 25.62
N ILE A 548 -7.47 11.20 25.84
CA ILE A 548 -6.86 10.80 27.10
C ILE A 548 -5.36 10.58 26.85
N MET A 549 -4.49 11.30 27.57
CA MET A 549 -3.05 11.10 27.50
C MET A 549 -2.54 10.33 28.72
N VAL A 550 -1.68 9.33 28.50
CA VAL A 550 -1.02 8.56 29.55
C VAL A 550 0.46 8.96 29.62
N ASN A 551 0.93 9.34 30.80
CA ASN A 551 2.33 9.69 31.03
C ASN A 551 3.17 8.39 31.10
N PRO A 552 4.23 8.26 30.29
CA PRO A 552 5.04 7.04 30.24
C PRO A 552 5.97 6.87 31.45
N ILE A 553 6.14 7.89 32.30
CA ILE A 553 7.07 7.85 33.44
C ILE A 553 6.37 7.30 34.69
N ASP A 554 5.19 7.83 35.01
CA ASP A 554 4.46 7.55 36.26
C ASP A 554 3.05 6.99 36.04
N GLY A 555 2.60 6.83 34.79
CA GLY A 555 1.27 6.34 34.47
C GLY A 555 0.13 7.34 34.73
N SER A 556 0.44 8.60 35.06
CA SER A 556 -0.57 9.64 35.26
C SER A 556 -1.40 9.91 33.99
N ILE A 557 -2.67 10.26 34.18
CA ILE A 557 -3.64 10.41 33.10
C ILE A 557 -4.07 11.87 32.99
N THR A 558 -4.14 12.40 31.76
CA THR A 558 -4.67 13.74 31.46
C THR A 558 -5.83 13.65 30.48
N PHE A 559 -6.98 14.18 30.86
CA PHE A 559 -8.18 14.31 30.04
C PHE A 559 -8.17 15.67 29.34
N TYR A 560 -8.36 15.72 28.02
CA TYR A 560 -8.35 16.99 27.32
C TYR A 560 -9.10 17.01 25.99
N TYR A 561 -9.60 18.19 25.65
CA TYR A 561 -10.15 18.57 24.35
C TYR A 561 -9.09 19.32 23.54
N SER A 562 -8.97 19.00 22.24
CA SER A 562 -8.00 19.61 21.32
C SER A 562 -8.62 19.81 19.93
N PRO A 563 -9.33 20.92 19.69
CA PRO A 563 -9.96 21.20 18.39
C PRO A 563 -8.93 21.47 17.29
N VAL A 564 -7.77 22.00 17.67
CA VAL A 564 -6.69 22.39 16.79
C VAL A 564 -5.39 21.84 17.34
N PHE A 565 -4.55 21.26 16.47
CA PHE A 565 -3.32 20.64 16.93
C PHE A 565 -2.35 21.66 17.56
N GLY A 566 -2.19 21.58 18.88
CA GLY A 566 -1.39 22.50 19.69
C GLY A 566 -2.23 23.38 20.63
N GLU A 567 -3.55 23.26 20.60
CA GLU A 567 -4.48 23.90 21.53
C GLU A 567 -5.17 22.85 22.38
N VAL A 568 -5.17 23.03 23.70
CA VAL A 568 -5.59 22.02 24.65
C VAL A 568 -6.44 22.67 25.74
N GLN A 569 -7.60 22.11 26.02
CA GLN A 569 -8.39 22.41 27.22
C GLN A 569 -8.42 21.14 28.08
N LYS A 570 -7.88 21.21 29.30
CA LYS A 570 -7.78 20.06 30.21
C LYS A 570 -9.01 19.95 31.09
N PHE A 571 -9.34 18.73 31.48
CA PHE A 571 -10.41 18.42 32.43
C PHE A 571 -9.84 17.73 33.67
N GLU A 572 -10.41 18.04 34.84
CA GLU A 572 -10.02 17.41 36.10
C GLU A 572 -10.34 15.92 36.14
N SER A 573 -11.36 15.49 35.39
CA SER A 573 -11.80 14.11 35.34
C SER A 573 -12.45 13.76 34.00
N PHE A 574 -12.55 12.46 33.74
CA PHE A 574 -13.30 11.95 32.59
C PHE A 574 -14.79 12.34 32.65
N TYR A 575 -15.36 12.47 33.86
CA TYR A 575 -16.75 12.91 34.05
C TYR A 575 -16.98 14.32 33.49
N GLU A 576 -16.10 15.26 33.85
CA GLU A 576 -16.18 16.64 33.35
C GLU A 576 -16.02 16.70 31.83
N GLN A 577 -15.14 15.86 31.26
CA GLN A 577 -14.99 15.76 29.82
C GLN A 577 -16.25 15.22 29.14
N LEU A 578 -16.88 14.17 29.67
CA LEU A 578 -18.14 13.64 29.12
C LEU A 578 -19.29 14.64 29.22
N ASN A 579 -19.36 15.40 30.31
CA ASN A 579 -20.34 16.48 30.47
C ASN A 579 -20.14 17.56 29.40
N PHE A 580 -18.89 17.97 29.16
CA PHE A 580 -18.54 18.90 28.07
C PHE A 580 -18.96 18.38 26.69
N MET A 581 -18.83 17.07 26.46
CA MET A 581 -19.25 16.41 25.22
C MET A 581 -20.78 16.26 25.09
N GLY A 582 -21.56 16.58 26.13
CA GLY A 582 -23.02 16.43 26.12
C GLY A 582 -23.52 14.99 26.29
N HIS A 583 -22.67 14.07 26.75
CA HIS A 583 -23.02 12.67 27.00
C HIS A 583 -23.52 12.42 28.43
N THR A 584 -24.40 13.28 28.93
CA THR A 584 -24.90 13.20 30.31
C THR A 584 -25.76 11.95 30.57
N SER A 585 -26.41 11.38 29.55
CA SER A 585 -27.17 10.14 29.67
C SER A 585 -26.31 8.91 29.98
N LEU A 586 -25.08 8.85 29.46
CA LEU A 586 -24.10 7.82 29.84
C LEU A 586 -23.72 7.95 31.31
N LEU A 587 -23.83 9.14 31.91
CA LEU A 587 -23.53 9.38 33.32
C LEU A 587 -24.66 8.89 34.26
N GLU A 588 -25.88 8.74 33.74
CA GLU A 588 -27.07 8.32 34.49
C GLU A 588 -27.25 6.79 34.52
N GLU A 589 -26.79 6.07 33.48
CA GLU A 589 -26.95 4.61 33.37
C GLU A 589 -26.01 3.76 34.23
N SER A 590 -25.02 4.32 34.94
CA SER A 590 -24.38 3.59 36.05
C SER A 590 -23.56 4.47 37.00
N LYS A 591 -24.24 5.06 37.98
CA LYS A 591 -23.55 5.61 39.18
C LYS A 591 -22.74 4.54 39.94
N SER A 592 -22.95 3.25 39.70
CA SER A 592 -22.16 2.13 40.25
C SER A 592 -21.08 1.61 39.29
N ASP A 593 -21.38 1.39 38.01
CA ASP A 593 -20.48 0.68 37.08
C ASP A 593 -19.49 1.59 36.35
N ILE A 594 -19.85 2.84 36.02
CA ILE A 594 -18.86 3.84 35.56
C ILE A 594 -17.94 4.22 36.72
N LYS A 595 -18.48 4.31 37.94
CA LYS A 595 -17.68 4.48 39.14
C LYS A 595 -16.74 3.28 39.34
N ASN A 596 -17.23 2.05 39.29
CA ASN A 596 -16.40 0.85 39.50
C ASN A 596 -15.39 0.59 38.36
N ASN A 597 -15.72 0.87 37.10
CA ASN A 597 -14.80 0.67 35.97
C ASN A 597 -13.71 1.75 35.86
N ILE A 598 -14.00 2.99 36.31
CA ILE A 598 -13.04 4.11 36.35
C ILE A 598 -12.29 4.17 37.70
N LEU A 599 -12.87 3.68 38.80
CA LEU A 599 -12.18 3.51 40.09
C LEU A 599 -11.03 2.51 39.94
N VAL A 600 -11.11 1.48 39.09
CA VAL A 600 -9.95 0.60 38.83
C VAL A 600 -8.79 1.33 38.15
N VAL A 601 -9.07 2.31 37.28
CA VAL A 601 -8.05 3.12 36.57
C VAL A 601 -7.52 4.27 37.44
N SER A 602 -8.33 4.80 38.36
CA SER A 602 -7.97 5.94 39.22
C SER A 602 -7.50 5.56 40.63
N GLU A 603 -7.95 4.44 41.21
CA GLU A 603 -7.55 3.99 42.55
C GLU A 603 -6.22 3.25 42.57
N ALA A 604 -5.82 2.61 41.47
CA ALA A 604 -4.44 2.16 41.29
C ALA A 604 -3.42 3.31 41.39
N ASN A 605 -3.85 4.55 41.09
CA ASN A 605 -3.01 5.75 41.08
C ASN A 605 -3.19 6.69 42.29
N LYS A 606 -4.07 6.39 43.24
CA LYS A 606 -4.19 7.19 44.49
C LYS A 606 -2.96 7.11 45.40
N LEU A 607 -1.95 6.27 45.08
CA LEU A 607 -0.70 6.15 45.83
C LEU A 607 0.44 7.08 45.37
N ILE A 608 0.28 7.86 44.29
CA ILE A 608 1.29 8.84 43.87
C ILE A 608 0.63 10.21 43.68
N LYS A 609 0.34 10.88 44.80
CA LYS A 609 0.06 12.33 44.78
C LYS A 609 1.35 13.08 44.50
N VAL A 610 1.52 13.57 43.28
CA VAL A 610 2.33 14.78 43.04
C VAL A 610 1.35 15.94 42.88
N LYS A 611 1.33 16.82 43.89
CA LYS A 611 0.72 18.14 43.82
C LYS A 611 1.54 18.96 42.83
N ASP A 612 0.96 19.33 41.70
CA ASP A 612 1.10 20.64 41.04
C ASP A 612 0.67 20.55 39.57
N TYR A 613 -0.60 20.81 39.30
CA TYR A 613 -1.03 21.37 38.02
C TYR A 613 -2.17 22.35 38.26
N THR A 614 -1.98 23.60 37.84
CA THR A 614 -3.07 24.57 37.64
C THR A 614 -3.95 24.04 36.51
N VAL A 615 -5.07 23.39 36.87
CA VAL A 615 -6.10 23.04 35.90
C VAL A 615 -6.84 24.34 35.56
N SER A 616 -6.67 24.81 34.32
CA SER A 616 -7.49 25.88 33.77
C SER A 616 -8.49 25.25 32.82
N ASN A 617 -9.76 25.61 32.96
CA ASN A 617 -10.84 25.24 32.03
C ASN A 617 -10.77 26.04 30.72
N GLU A 618 -9.74 26.87 30.52
CA GLU A 618 -9.53 27.65 29.31
C GLU A 618 -8.61 26.91 28.32
N LEU A 619 -8.85 27.16 27.03
CA LEU A 619 -8.03 26.63 25.95
C LEU A 619 -6.63 27.26 26.00
N MET A 620 -5.59 26.43 26.13
CA MET A 620 -4.20 26.86 26.20
C MET A 620 -3.37 26.35 25.02
N THR A 621 -2.40 27.15 24.57
CA THR A 621 -1.44 26.73 23.55
C THR A 621 -0.28 25.94 24.17
N VAL A 622 0.07 24.81 23.55
CA VAL A 622 1.18 23.94 23.99
C VAL A 622 2.15 23.63 22.83
N SER A 623 3.41 23.31 23.17
CA SER A 623 4.41 22.98 22.16
C SER A 623 4.04 21.70 21.41
N ARG A 624 4.11 21.74 20.07
CA ARG A 624 3.86 20.61 19.17
C ARG A 624 5.12 19.76 18.93
N THR A 625 6.28 20.21 19.42
CA THR A 625 7.59 19.58 19.20
C THR A 625 8.25 19.13 20.49
N ASP A 626 8.02 19.86 21.57
CA ASP A 626 8.60 19.63 22.88
C ASP A 626 7.50 19.20 23.88
N GLY A 627 7.89 18.88 25.12
CA GLY A 627 6.95 18.41 26.14
C GLY A 627 6.26 17.10 25.75
N ALA A 628 5.01 16.93 26.19
CA ALA A 628 4.28 15.66 26.07
C ALA A 628 4.03 15.22 24.61
N TYR A 629 3.72 16.15 23.70
CA TYR A 629 3.59 15.83 22.27
C TYR A 629 4.93 15.42 21.64
N GLY A 630 6.04 16.01 22.09
CA GLY A 630 7.39 15.61 21.68
C GLY A 630 7.72 14.19 22.11
N VAL A 631 7.46 13.84 23.37
CA VAL A 631 7.64 12.49 23.91
C VAL A 631 6.73 11.50 23.19
N SER A 632 5.45 11.83 23.01
CA SER A 632 4.49 11.00 22.28
C SER A 632 4.95 10.68 20.86
N ARG A 633 5.50 11.67 20.14
CA ARG A 633 6.07 11.46 18.81
C ARG A 633 7.30 10.54 18.82
N ALA A 634 8.11 10.56 19.87
CA ALA A 634 9.27 9.68 20.02
C ALA A 634 8.88 8.24 20.37
N VAL A 635 7.84 8.06 21.20
CA VAL A 635 7.33 6.76 21.65
C VAL A 635 6.47 6.06 20.58
N SER A 636 5.70 6.82 19.79
CA SER A 636 4.75 6.28 18.80
C SER A 636 5.36 5.26 17.82
N PRO A 637 6.56 5.45 17.24
CA PRO A 637 7.20 4.44 16.42
C PRO A 637 7.60 3.17 17.19
N LEU A 638 8.02 3.29 18.45
CA LEU A 638 8.46 2.17 19.27
C LEU A 638 7.30 1.24 19.62
N GLN A 639 6.11 1.79 19.88
CA GLN A 639 4.92 1.00 20.20
C GLN A 639 4.44 0.07 19.07
N ARG A 640 4.97 0.20 17.86
CA ARG A 640 4.65 -0.68 16.72
C ARG A 640 5.15 -2.10 16.90
N ILE A 641 6.02 -2.33 17.88
CA ILE A 641 6.37 -3.68 18.35
C ILE A 641 5.15 -4.43 18.91
N PHE A 642 4.11 -3.75 19.40
CA PHE A 642 2.91 -4.40 19.96
C PHE A 642 1.76 -4.60 18.95
N THR A 643 1.76 -3.90 17.81
CA THR A 643 0.62 -3.93 16.86
C THR A 643 0.96 -4.56 15.51
N GLY A 644 2.24 -4.56 15.12
CA GLY A 644 2.69 -5.17 13.87
C GLY A 644 4.05 -5.84 13.99
N HIS A 645 4.50 -6.12 15.23
CA HIS A 645 5.80 -6.70 15.56
C HIS A 645 6.97 -6.08 14.79
N VAL A 646 6.93 -4.75 14.60
CA VAL A 646 7.93 -4.05 13.79
C VAL A 646 8.70 -3.03 14.63
N LEU A 647 10.02 -3.21 14.68
CA LEU A 647 10.95 -2.28 15.29
C LEU A 647 11.22 -1.11 14.34
N ARG A 648 11.00 0.12 14.81
CA ARG A 648 11.14 1.35 14.00
C ARG A 648 12.16 2.35 14.53
N ASP A 649 12.77 2.05 15.68
CA ASP A 649 13.95 2.76 16.19
C ASP A 649 14.87 1.77 16.92
N PHE A 650 16.17 2.02 16.87
CA PHE A 650 17.20 1.15 17.41
C PHE A 650 18.24 2.01 18.14
N ASP A 651 18.27 1.93 19.47
CA ASP A 651 19.27 2.64 20.27
C ASP A 651 20.42 1.66 20.57
N LEU A 652 21.62 1.97 20.05
CA LEU A 652 22.82 1.18 20.28
C LEU A 652 23.18 1.07 21.77
N GLY A 653 22.75 2.02 22.61
CA GLY A 653 22.97 1.97 24.06
C GLY A 653 22.19 0.85 24.77
N LEU A 654 21.28 0.18 24.07
CA LEU A 654 20.54 -0.97 24.59
C LEU A 654 21.16 -2.32 24.19
N MET A 655 22.27 -2.33 23.47
CA MET A 655 22.97 -3.55 23.06
C MET A 655 23.77 -4.17 24.21
N ASP A 656 24.06 -5.48 24.10
CA ASP A 656 24.87 -6.21 25.08
C ASP A 656 26.27 -6.57 24.54
N SER A 657 26.47 -6.51 23.22
CA SER A 657 27.76 -6.75 22.57
C SER A 657 28.17 -5.62 21.62
N GLU A 658 29.47 -5.35 21.55
CA GLU A 658 30.06 -4.41 20.60
C GLU A 658 30.32 -5.05 19.23
N ASP A 659 30.46 -4.23 18.20
CA ASP A 659 30.83 -4.69 16.86
C ASP A 659 32.26 -5.25 16.87
N PRO A 660 32.50 -6.49 16.44
CA PRO A 660 33.84 -7.06 16.36
C PRO A 660 34.74 -6.39 15.31
N SER A 661 34.16 -5.64 14.36
CA SER A 661 34.89 -5.02 13.24
C SER A 661 34.47 -3.56 13.00
N PRO A 662 34.61 -2.68 14.01
CA PRO A 662 34.06 -1.35 13.94
C PRO A 662 34.75 -0.52 12.86
N ARG A 663 33.96 0.19 12.07
CA ARG A 663 34.51 1.17 11.14
C ARG A 663 35.15 2.32 11.93
N LYS A 664 36.46 2.49 11.79
CA LYS A 664 37.22 3.53 12.49
C LYS A 664 36.98 4.92 11.89
N ARG A 665 36.70 5.89 12.75
CA ARG A 665 36.67 7.33 12.47
C ARG A 665 38.10 7.84 12.27
N LEU A 666 38.25 8.90 11.47
CA LEU A 666 39.55 9.51 11.18
C LEU A 666 40.15 10.29 12.35
N LYS A 667 39.33 10.74 13.31
CA LYS A 667 39.76 11.58 14.43
C LYS A 667 39.18 11.05 15.73
N SER A 668 40.04 10.88 16.71
CA SER A 668 39.65 10.61 18.10
C SER A 668 39.09 11.87 18.75
N TRP A 669 38.18 11.66 19.68
CA TRP A 669 37.67 12.67 20.60
C TRP A 669 38.20 12.49 22.02
N PHE A 670 39.05 11.49 22.25
CA PHE A 670 39.71 11.28 23.53
C PHE A 670 40.34 12.57 24.06
N GLY A 671 40.19 12.79 25.36
CA GLY A 671 40.75 13.95 26.06
C GLY A 671 39.98 15.26 25.88
N ARG A 672 38.88 15.28 25.12
CA ARG A 672 38.06 16.50 24.94
C ARG A 672 36.93 16.58 25.96
N ILE A 673 36.52 17.81 26.30
CA ILE A 673 35.36 18.06 27.17
C ILE A 673 34.13 18.37 26.32
N TYR A 674 33.05 17.65 26.60
CA TYR A 674 31.73 17.76 25.99
C TYR A 674 30.73 18.28 27.02
N GLY A 675 30.01 19.36 26.68
CA GLY A 675 28.95 19.94 27.50
C GLY A 675 27.56 19.59 26.94
N ASP A 676 26.66 19.11 27.79
CA ASP A 676 25.28 18.78 27.41
C ASP A 676 24.29 19.96 27.62
N TYR A 677 23.01 19.70 27.32
CA TYR A 677 21.95 20.71 27.42
C TYR A 677 21.65 21.14 28.86
N ASP A 678 21.93 20.27 29.83
CA ASP A 678 21.72 20.53 31.26
C ASP A 678 22.92 21.24 31.89
N LEU A 679 23.83 21.78 31.06
CA LEU A 679 25.07 22.42 31.48
C LEU A 679 25.99 21.48 32.28
N LYS A 680 25.91 20.17 32.01
CA LYS A 680 26.84 19.19 32.58
C LYS A 680 27.98 18.93 31.62
N ASP A 681 29.19 18.93 32.17
CA ASP A 681 30.41 18.67 31.43
C ASP A 681 30.92 17.25 31.66
N TYR A 682 31.43 16.66 30.58
CA TYR A 682 31.97 15.31 30.58
C TYR A 682 33.30 15.27 29.81
N LEU A 683 34.30 14.60 30.38
CA LEU A 683 35.55 14.29 29.72
C LEU A 683 35.39 13.00 28.88
N VAL A 684 35.83 13.01 27.63
CA VAL A 684 35.95 11.78 26.83
C VAL A 684 37.20 11.02 27.29
N VAL A 685 36.99 9.89 27.97
CA VAL A 685 38.07 9.09 28.60
C VAL A 685 38.30 7.75 27.92
N GLY A 686 37.59 7.46 26.82
CA GLY A 686 37.83 6.29 26.00
C GLY A 686 37.20 6.44 24.63
N ASP A 687 37.98 6.26 23.57
CA ASP A 687 37.51 6.38 22.19
C ASP A 687 38.33 5.44 21.29
N ASN A 688 37.73 4.30 20.92
CA ASN A 688 38.35 3.31 20.03
C ASN A 688 38.20 3.67 18.54
N LEU A 689 37.81 4.92 18.24
CA LEU A 689 37.43 5.42 16.92
C LEU A 689 36.18 4.78 16.33
N GLY A 690 35.49 3.89 17.04
CA GLY A 690 34.30 3.19 16.56
C GLY A 690 33.01 3.99 16.74
N ASP A 691 31.93 3.26 17.02
CA ASP A 691 30.58 3.79 17.18
C ASP A 691 30.26 4.32 18.59
N PHE A 692 31.15 4.09 19.56
CA PHE A 692 30.97 4.48 20.96
C PHE A 692 32.15 5.29 21.48
N VAL A 693 31.85 6.14 22.48
CA VAL A 693 32.85 6.81 23.32
C VAL A 693 32.45 6.67 24.79
N THR A 694 33.44 6.60 25.66
CA THR A 694 33.26 6.60 27.11
C THR A 694 33.42 8.02 27.64
N LEU A 695 32.39 8.52 28.29
CA LEU A 695 32.34 9.82 28.95
C LEU A 695 32.54 9.64 30.46
N MET A 696 33.23 10.58 31.09
CA MET A 696 33.38 10.67 32.54
C MET A 696 32.80 12.00 33.03
N GLY A 697 31.80 11.94 33.91
CA GLY A 697 31.24 13.12 34.53
C GLY A 697 32.15 13.71 35.61
N THR A 698 31.79 14.89 36.13
CA THR A 698 32.52 15.57 37.21
C THR A 698 32.58 14.75 38.52
N ASN A 699 31.59 13.88 38.74
CA ASN A 699 31.57 12.93 39.87
C ASN A 699 32.46 11.68 39.66
N GLY A 700 33.18 11.58 38.54
CA GLY A 700 34.04 10.44 38.18
C GLY A 700 33.29 9.22 37.64
N LYS A 701 31.95 9.24 37.56
CA LYS A 701 31.18 8.13 36.97
C LYS A 701 31.38 8.10 35.46
N LYS A 702 31.62 6.90 34.93
CA LYS A 702 31.76 6.65 33.50
C LYS A 702 30.42 6.22 32.89
N SER A 703 30.17 6.65 31.65
CA SER A 703 29.01 6.24 30.85
C SER A 703 29.40 6.13 29.38
N THR A 704 28.89 5.11 28.69
CA THR A 704 29.13 4.92 27.25
C THR A 704 28.02 5.60 26.45
N VAL A 705 28.39 6.34 25.40
CA VAL A 705 27.43 7.00 24.50
C VAL A 705 27.78 6.71 23.04
N SER A 706 26.75 6.57 22.20
CA SER A 706 26.99 6.42 20.76
C SER A 706 27.41 7.74 20.11
N VAL A 707 28.37 7.65 19.20
CA VAL A 707 28.91 8.78 18.45
C VAL A 707 27.81 9.46 17.62
N ILE A 708 26.90 8.68 17.04
CA ILE A 708 25.78 9.22 16.24
C ILE A 708 24.85 10.08 17.10
N LYS A 709 24.51 9.62 18.31
CA LYS A 709 23.66 10.36 19.24
C LYS A 709 24.31 11.68 19.64
N MET A 710 25.59 11.62 20.01
CA MET A 710 26.40 12.79 20.38
C MET A 710 26.52 13.80 19.23
N LYS A 711 26.76 13.37 17.98
CA LYS A 711 26.74 14.25 16.81
C LYS A 711 25.37 14.90 16.60
N SER A 712 24.29 14.14 16.77
CA SER A 712 22.93 14.64 16.55
C SER A 712 22.54 15.74 17.53
N VAL A 713 22.91 15.63 18.81
CA VAL A 713 22.60 16.65 19.83
C VAL A 713 23.45 17.90 19.64
N ILE A 714 24.73 17.77 19.26
CA ILE A 714 25.60 18.91 18.93
C ILE A 714 25.05 19.68 17.71
N GLN A 715 24.65 18.98 16.65
CA GLN A 715 24.07 19.61 15.45
C GLN A 715 22.79 20.38 15.76
N ARG A 716 22.00 19.93 16.74
CA ARG A 716 20.78 20.61 17.21
C ARG A 716 21.05 21.75 18.19
N LYS A 717 22.32 22.09 18.45
CA LYS A 717 22.75 23.09 19.44
C LYS A 717 22.22 22.78 20.85
N LYS A 718 21.99 21.50 21.15
CA LYS A 718 21.65 21.01 22.50
C LYS A 718 22.88 20.48 23.25
N ALA A 719 24.06 20.62 22.66
CA ALA A 719 25.34 20.26 23.26
C ALA A 719 26.46 20.95 22.49
N CYS A 720 27.63 21.09 23.09
CA CYS A 720 28.80 21.67 22.44
C CYS A 720 30.10 21.01 22.89
N TRP A 721 31.14 21.19 22.09
CA TRP A 721 32.51 20.92 22.52
C TRP A 721 33.01 22.13 23.31
N ILE A 722 33.40 21.92 24.56
CA ILE A 722 34.04 22.93 25.39
C ILE A 722 35.49 23.09 24.97
N THR A 723 36.17 21.98 24.64
CA THR A 723 37.57 21.99 24.23
C THR A 723 37.80 21.44 22.82
N LYS A 724 38.86 21.95 22.20
CA LYS A 724 39.26 21.60 20.83
C LYS A 724 39.97 20.24 20.76
N ASP A 725 40.86 19.99 21.71
CA ASP A 725 41.71 18.80 21.80
C ASP A 725 42.17 18.57 23.24
N THR A 726 42.95 17.51 23.47
CA THR A 726 43.49 17.14 24.78
C THR A 726 44.40 18.21 25.38
N SER A 727 45.20 18.89 24.56
CA SER A 727 46.12 19.94 25.04
C SER A 727 45.35 21.15 25.56
N ASP A 728 44.29 21.55 24.84
CA ASP A 728 43.35 22.59 25.26
C ASP A 728 42.66 22.21 26.57
N THR A 729 42.25 20.95 26.72
CA THR A 729 41.69 20.42 27.97
C THR A 729 42.67 20.54 29.14
N ILE A 730 43.92 20.10 28.97
CA ILE A 730 44.94 20.18 30.04
C ILE A 730 45.17 21.64 30.44
N GLN A 731 45.30 22.55 29.47
CA GLN A 731 45.47 23.98 29.77
C GLN A 731 44.28 24.56 30.53
N ILE A 732 43.04 24.19 30.20
CA ILE A 732 41.85 24.66 30.92
C ILE A 732 41.82 24.14 32.35
N ILE A 733 42.14 22.86 32.57
CA ILE A 733 42.16 22.27 33.91
C ILE A 733 43.29 22.86 34.77
N GLU A 734 44.47 23.11 34.20
CA GLU A 734 45.64 23.64 34.91
C GLU A 734 45.57 25.16 35.17
N ARG A 735 44.96 25.95 34.27
CA ARG A 735 44.96 27.43 34.34
C ARG A 735 43.71 28.03 34.99
N ASN A 736 42.57 27.33 35.03
CA ASN A 736 41.28 27.94 35.41
C ASN A 736 40.58 27.21 36.58
N ASN A 737 40.02 28.00 37.51
CA ASN A 737 39.10 27.55 38.57
C ASN A 737 37.72 27.08 38.04
N MET A 738 37.61 26.63 36.78
CA MET A 738 36.32 26.22 36.17
C MET A 738 35.77 24.93 36.77
N TYR A 739 36.65 24.04 37.22
CA TYR A 739 36.30 22.78 37.85
C TYR A 739 36.91 22.71 39.25
N ASP A 740 36.21 22.09 40.19
CA ASP A 740 36.73 21.88 41.53
C ASP A 740 37.99 20.98 41.51
N GLN A 741 38.84 21.09 42.54
CA GLN A 741 40.11 20.37 42.62
C GLN A 741 39.95 18.85 42.49
N LYS A 742 38.83 18.29 42.96
CA LYS A 742 38.57 16.86 42.89
C LYS A 742 38.26 16.44 41.46
N THR A 743 37.40 17.17 40.76
CA THR A 743 37.07 16.95 39.35
C THR A 743 38.32 17.10 38.47
N ALA A 744 39.07 18.19 38.65
CA ALA A 744 40.32 18.46 37.91
C ALA A 744 41.34 17.33 38.05
N LYS A 745 41.56 16.86 39.29
CA LYS A 745 42.48 15.75 39.57
C LYS A 745 42.05 14.45 38.90
N ILE A 746 40.77 14.06 39.04
CA ILE A 746 40.22 12.82 38.47
C ILE A 746 40.34 12.84 36.93
N TRP A 747 40.04 13.97 36.30
CA TRP A 747 40.10 14.11 34.85
C TRP A 747 41.54 14.10 34.32
N LEU A 748 42.48 14.78 34.98
CA LEU A 748 43.91 14.73 34.63
C LEU A 748 44.48 13.31 34.78
N GLU A 749 44.17 12.62 35.87
CA GLU A 749 44.59 11.23 36.09
C GLU A 749 44.07 10.30 34.99
N ALA A 750 42.82 10.48 34.55
CA ALA A 750 42.24 9.70 33.46
C ALA A 750 42.96 9.93 32.11
N ILE A 751 43.29 11.18 31.78
CA ILE A 751 44.04 11.52 30.55
C ILE A 751 45.45 10.92 30.58
N LEU A 752 46.16 11.06 31.70
CA LEU A 752 47.53 10.59 31.86
C LEU A 752 47.64 9.07 31.88
N HIS A 753 46.66 8.38 32.46
CA HIS A 753 46.63 6.92 32.53
C HIS A 753 46.48 6.28 31.14
N GLU A 754 45.59 6.78 30.28
CA GLU A 754 45.44 6.24 28.92
C GLU A 754 46.64 6.59 28.01
N ASN A 755 47.23 7.78 28.14
CA ASN A 755 48.45 8.14 27.38
C ASN A 755 49.62 7.17 27.69
N LYS A 756 49.78 6.75 28.95
CA LYS A 756 50.79 5.74 29.34
C LYS A 756 50.51 4.33 28.79
N ILE A 757 49.26 4.01 28.48
CA ILE A 757 48.88 2.73 27.87
C ILE A 757 49.13 2.79 26.35
N LEU A 758 48.86 3.94 25.72
CA LEU A 758 49.12 4.19 24.30
C LEU A 758 50.62 4.30 23.95
N GLU A 759 51.47 4.75 24.88
CA GLU A 759 52.93 4.76 24.70
C GLU A 759 53.59 3.37 24.86
N LYS A 760 52.87 2.39 25.41
CA LYS A 760 53.36 1.01 25.65
C LYS A 760 52.96 0.00 24.57
N HIS A 761 52.13 0.40 23.60
CA HIS A 761 51.67 -0.39 22.46
C HIS A 761 52.06 0.30 21.16
#